data_AF-A0A1H6V8L4-F1
#
_entry.id   AF-A0A1H6V8L4-F1
#
_cell.length_a   1.000
_cell.length_b   1.000
_cell.length_c   1.000
_cell.angle_alpha   90.00
_cell.angle_beta   90.00
_cell.angle_gamma   90.00
#
_symmetry.space_group_name_H-M   'P 1'
#
loop_
_entity.id
_entity.type
_entity.pdbx_description
1 polymer ?
#
loop_
_entity_poly.entity_id
_entity_poly.type
_entity_poly.pdbx_seq_one_letter_code
_entity_poly.pdbx_strand_id
1 'polypeptide(L)'
;MLELHTSELSVGYNKKPLISDVCLAVKQGGIVALVGPNGAGKSTILKTVSGMLEPVDGAIYIDGQELRNISKSQRAKWMSVMMTGRRDTEYTTCYEVVSVGRYPFTGLMGTLSETDHKAIEDAMALVGATELRNLNFDKISDGQKQRVLLARALVQEPKILILDEPTSFLDIGYKIEFIENLKKLVKEKQIGVLLSMHELELVRNVADQVICINDHGEVDCMGPVSEVFQTAYIERLFHIAPGGFERIYGRESTIAKLEKSTEANCEYKDEDTDSTSKPTNSRRRAHFLMVQGTMSSAGKSLVAAGLCRIFKQDGYRVVPFKSQNMALNSYITEDGLEMGRAQVMQAEAAGVKPSVYMNPILLKPTDDCGSQVIVNGKVVGNMRAREYFQYKKKLIPDILHAVEKLEEEADIIVIEGAGSPAEINLKQNDIVNMGMAKLVDAPVLLVGDIDRGGVFAQLLGTLELLEPEERDRVKGLIINKFRGDKTILDPGIEMLEERGDIPVTGVLPYMNLHLEDEDSLTERFERKAKGRIQISVIRLPHISNFTDFDVFEQIPEVALQYIQRPRELEDTDLLILPGTKNTISDMKWIKESGMETAILKYAAKGNPVIGICGGYQMMGQKIADPNGVEGGGEIAGLGLLPLETILEERKHRRQVQGKIQDATGRFAELKGLEYTGYEIHMGSTRLVEAPGTGSVGSTVETPGTGSIEITHDSDSSVIVEFTEGQTGYASGNLYGTYIHGFFDRSEIVETVVQKIADAKGISFAMNQVMDYQELKEQEYDLLANTMREFMDMKKIYEMMGLHHDRNEV
;
A
#
# COMPACT_ATOMS: atom_id res chain seq x y z
N MET A 1 -24.77 -38.32 1.59
CA MET A 1 -23.89 -37.28 2.17
C MET A 1 -23.86 -36.15 1.17
N LEU A 2 -24.02 -34.91 1.63
CA LEU A 2 -24.10 -33.76 0.72
C LEU A 2 -22.72 -33.54 0.07
N GLU A 3 -22.68 -33.44 -1.25
CA GLU A 3 -21.45 -33.28 -2.03
C GLU A 3 -21.55 -32.01 -2.88
N LEU A 4 -20.51 -31.18 -2.82
CA LEU A 4 -20.33 -30.07 -3.74
C LEU A 4 -19.44 -30.55 -4.88
N HIS A 5 -19.86 -30.40 -6.14
CA HIS A 5 -19.02 -30.71 -7.29
C HIS A 5 -19.27 -29.75 -8.45
N THR A 6 -18.33 -29.73 -9.39
CA THR A 6 -18.39 -28.89 -10.59
C THR A 6 -18.33 -29.75 -11.85
N SER A 7 -18.91 -29.25 -12.94
CA SER A 7 -18.88 -29.89 -14.27
C SER A 7 -18.42 -28.87 -15.29
N GLU A 8 -17.26 -29.12 -15.92
CA GLU A 8 -16.66 -28.29 -16.98
C GLU A 8 -16.64 -26.78 -16.63
N LEU A 9 -16.43 -26.48 -15.34
CA LEU A 9 -16.60 -25.12 -14.83
C LEU A 9 -15.50 -24.20 -15.36
N SER A 10 -15.91 -23.14 -16.05
CA SER A 10 -15.02 -22.03 -16.39
C SER A 10 -15.32 -20.82 -15.51
N VAL A 11 -14.31 -20.27 -14.86
CA VAL A 11 -14.42 -19.13 -13.94
C VAL A 11 -13.67 -17.93 -14.51
N GLY A 12 -14.16 -16.71 -14.26
CA GLY A 12 -13.53 -15.50 -14.78
C GLY A 12 -14.41 -14.25 -14.66
N TYR A 13 -13.95 -13.14 -15.23
CA TYR A 13 -14.59 -11.83 -15.11
C TYR A 13 -15.06 -11.31 -16.47
N ASN A 14 -16.16 -10.56 -16.51
CA ASN A 14 -16.69 -9.95 -17.73
C ASN A 14 -16.90 -10.95 -18.89
N LYS A 15 -17.35 -12.18 -18.57
CA LYS A 15 -17.52 -13.31 -19.50
C LYS A 15 -16.24 -13.78 -20.19
N LYS A 16 -15.06 -13.37 -19.71
CA LYS A 16 -13.77 -13.91 -20.17
C LYS A 16 -13.33 -15.00 -19.20
N PRO A 17 -13.08 -16.24 -19.67
CA PRO A 17 -12.58 -17.30 -18.80
C PRO A 17 -11.15 -16.97 -18.36
N LEU A 18 -10.91 -17.06 -17.06
CA LEU A 18 -9.59 -16.99 -16.43
C LEU A 18 -9.02 -18.39 -16.23
N ILE A 19 -9.87 -19.33 -15.78
CA ILE A 19 -9.54 -20.75 -15.63
C ILE A 19 -10.71 -21.53 -16.24
N SER A 20 -10.38 -22.50 -17.07
CA SER A 20 -11.35 -23.40 -17.69
C SER A 20 -11.19 -24.83 -17.17
N ASP A 21 -12.26 -25.61 -17.30
CA ASP A 21 -12.31 -27.03 -16.92
C ASP A 21 -11.95 -27.31 -15.44
N VAL A 22 -12.46 -26.47 -14.54
CA VAL A 22 -12.32 -26.68 -13.11
C VAL A 22 -13.26 -27.81 -12.67
N CYS A 23 -12.74 -29.02 -12.63
CA CYS A 23 -13.44 -30.20 -12.09
C CYS A 23 -13.00 -30.43 -10.64
N LEU A 24 -13.89 -30.17 -9.67
CA LEU A 24 -13.64 -30.39 -8.25
C LEU A 24 -14.83 -31.08 -7.59
N ALA A 25 -14.55 -31.84 -6.52
CA ALA A 25 -15.56 -32.50 -5.70
C ALA A 25 -15.16 -32.45 -4.21
N VAL A 26 -16.07 -31.96 -3.38
CA VAL A 26 -15.88 -31.78 -1.93
C VAL A 26 -16.95 -32.59 -1.22
N LYS A 27 -16.50 -33.62 -0.51
CA LYS A 27 -17.36 -34.53 0.25
C LYS A 27 -17.37 -34.13 1.73
N GLN A 28 -18.49 -34.40 2.40
CA GLN A 28 -18.57 -34.26 3.85
C GLN A 28 -17.48 -35.06 4.56
N GLY A 29 -16.83 -34.44 5.54
CA GLY A 29 -15.71 -35.04 6.27
C GLY A 29 -14.38 -35.03 5.52
N GLY A 30 -14.33 -34.43 4.32
CA GLY A 30 -13.11 -34.28 3.53
C GLY A 30 -12.69 -32.83 3.34
N ILE A 31 -11.39 -32.62 3.17
CA ILE A 31 -10.75 -31.33 2.93
C ILE A 31 -10.10 -31.34 1.55
N VAL A 32 -10.49 -30.41 0.70
CA VAL A 32 -9.88 -30.15 -0.61
C VAL A 32 -9.16 -28.82 -0.56
N ALA A 33 -7.86 -28.82 -0.89
CA ALA A 33 -7.05 -27.61 -0.93
C ALA A 33 -6.77 -27.17 -2.38
N LEU A 34 -7.01 -25.88 -2.67
CA LEU A 34 -6.55 -25.21 -3.88
C LEU A 34 -5.15 -24.65 -3.63
N VAL A 35 -4.20 -25.07 -4.44
CA VAL A 35 -2.78 -24.73 -4.33
C VAL A 35 -2.30 -24.13 -5.64
N GLY A 36 -1.50 -23.07 -5.55
CA GLY A 36 -0.92 -22.41 -6.72
C GLY A 36 -0.38 -21.04 -6.33
N PRO A 37 0.37 -20.37 -7.22
CA PRO A 37 0.94 -19.06 -6.94
C PRO A 37 -0.11 -17.96 -6.74
N ASN A 38 0.33 -16.82 -6.23
CA ASN A 38 -0.51 -15.63 -6.13
C ASN A 38 -0.93 -15.17 -7.53
N GLY A 39 -2.19 -14.78 -7.69
CA GLY A 39 -2.74 -14.43 -9.00
C GLY A 39 -3.19 -15.60 -9.87
N ALA A 40 -2.91 -16.86 -9.49
CA ALA A 40 -3.33 -18.04 -10.27
C ALA A 40 -4.86 -18.28 -10.33
N GLY A 41 -5.68 -17.45 -9.68
CA GLY A 41 -7.15 -17.51 -9.75
C GLY A 41 -7.84 -18.42 -8.73
N LYS A 42 -7.14 -18.88 -7.68
CA LYS A 42 -7.71 -19.62 -6.53
C LYS A 42 -8.95 -18.95 -5.93
N SER A 43 -8.84 -17.67 -5.57
CA SER A 43 -9.94 -16.91 -4.98
C SER A 43 -11.10 -16.70 -5.96
N THR A 44 -10.82 -16.65 -7.27
CA THR A 44 -11.85 -16.57 -8.32
C THR A 44 -12.64 -17.88 -8.41
N ILE A 45 -11.99 -19.03 -8.29
CA ILE A 45 -12.69 -20.33 -8.16
C ILE A 45 -13.58 -20.33 -6.92
N LEU A 46 -13.04 -19.95 -5.75
CA LEU A 46 -13.82 -19.94 -4.50
C LEU A 46 -15.03 -19.00 -4.57
N LYS A 47 -14.88 -17.80 -5.16
CA LYS A 47 -15.98 -16.85 -5.38
C LYS A 47 -17.04 -17.43 -6.32
N THR A 48 -16.64 -18.18 -7.35
CA THR A 48 -17.58 -18.78 -8.31
C THR A 48 -18.30 -19.96 -7.69
N VAL A 49 -17.58 -20.88 -7.05
CA VAL A 49 -18.14 -22.06 -6.35
C VAL A 49 -19.10 -21.67 -5.22
N SER A 50 -18.81 -20.57 -4.52
CA SER A 50 -19.70 -20.02 -3.48
C SER A 50 -20.93 -19.29 -4.04
N GLY A 51 -20.99 -19.03 -5.35
CA GLY A 51 -22.04 -18.27 -6.00
C GLY A 51 -22.02 -16.77 -5.67
N MET A 52 -20.82 -16.22 -5.38
CA MET A 52 -20.53 -14.79 -5.34
C MET A 52 -20.17 -14.21 -6.72
N LEU A 53 -19.68 -15.07 -7.61
CA LEU A 53 -19.40 -14.76 -9.01
C LEU A 53 -20.16 -15.78 -9.89
N GLU A 54 -20.74 -15.30 -10.99
CA GLU A 54 -21.41 -16.20 -11.95
C GLU A 54 -20.36 -16.97 -12.76
N PRO A 55 -20.58 -18.26 -13.05
CA PRO A 55 -19.70 -19.02 -13.93
C PRO A 55 -19.69 -18.43 -15.35
N VAL A 56 -18.52 -18.46 -15.99
CA VAL A 56 -18.39 -18.09 -17.41
C VAL A 56 -18.98 -19.20 -18.28
N ASP A 57 -18.72 -20.45 -17.90
CA ASP A 57 -19.28 -21.65 -18.52
C ASP A 57 -19.32 -22.80 -17.50
N GLY A 58 -20.05 -23.87 -17.81
CA GLY A 58 -20.22 -25.03 -16.93
C GLY A 58 -21.18 -24.78 -15.76
N ALA A 59 -21.19 -25.71 -14.80
CA ALA A 59 -22.15 -25.70 -13.70
C ALA A 59 -21.55 -26.16 -12.37
N ILE A 60 -22.18 -25.71 -11.28
CA ILE A 60 -21.85 -26.08 -9.91
C ILE A 60 -23.06 -26.80 -9.32
N TYR A 61 -22.84 -27.89 -8.62
CA TYR A 61 -23.89 -28.69 -8.00
C TYR A 61 -23.63 -28.86 -6.51
N ILE A 62 -24.70 -28.82 -5.72
CA ILE A 62 -24.71 -29.21 -4.31
C ILE A 62 -25.81 -30.25 -4.14
N ASP A 63 -25.43 -31.47 -3.74
CA ASP A 63 -26.34 -32.62 -3.57
C ASP A 63 -27.15 -32.94 -4.85
N GLY A 64 -26.49 -32.84 -6.02
CA GLY A 64 -27.09 -33.07 -7.33
C GLY A 64 -28.01 -31.95 -7.83
N GLN A 65 -28.24 -30.90 -7.04
CA GLN A 65 -28.97 -29.71 -7.46
C GLN A 65 -28.01 -28.64 -7.94
N GLU A 66 -28.28 -28.08 -9.11
CA GLU A 66 -27.47 -27.00 -9.66
C GLU A 66 -27.59 -25.73 -8.79
N LEU A 67 -26.47 -25.07 -8.50
CA LEU A 67 -26.37 -23.96 -7.55
C LEU A 67 -27.32 -22.80 -7.87
N ARG A 68 -27.53 -22.50 -9.16
CA ARG A 68 -28.45 -21.46 -9.63
C ARG A 68 -29.92 -21.72 -9.27
N ASN A 69 -30.29 -22.98 -9.07
CA ASN A 69 -31.64 -23.40 -8.73
C ASN A 69 -31.87 -23.53 -7.21
N ILE A 70 -30.80 -23.40 -6.41
CA ILE A 70 -30.88 -23.43 -4.95
C ILE A 70 -31.16 -22.02 -4.43
N SER A 71 -32.21 -21.86 -3.61
CA SER A 71 -32.53 -20.55 -3.03
C SER A 71 -31.40 -20.01 -2.16
N LYS A 72 -31.22 -18.69 -2.11
CA LYS A 72 -30.17 -18.04 -1.28
C LYS A 72 -30.25 -18.46 0.19
N SER A 73 -31.46 -18.64 0.74
CA SER A 73 -31.67 -19.11 2.11
C SER A 73 -31.23 -20.56 2.31
N GLN A 74 -31.58 -21.45 1.36
CA GLN A 74 -31.16 -22.85 1.43
C GLN A 74 -29.63 -22.98 1.27
N ARG A 75 -29.05 -22.20 0.35
CA ARG A 75 -27.60 -22.11 0.14
C ARG A 75 -26.88 -21.66 1.40
N ALA A 76 -27.38 -20.63 2.07
CA ALA A 76 -26.84 -20.15 3.34
C ALA A 76 -27.05 -21.13 4.52
N LYS A 77 -27.88 -22.17 4.41
CA LYS A 77 -27.94 -23.26 5.40
C LYS A 77 -26.97 -24.40 5.09
N TRP A 78 -26.61 -24.57 3.83
CA TRP A 78 -25.71 -25.65 3.40
C TRP A 78 -24.25 -25.22 3.37
N MET A 79 -23.98 -23.95 3.06
CA MET A 79 -22.64 -23.46 2.76
C MET A 79 -22.32 -22.17 3.51
N SER A 80 -21.18 -22.15 4.19
CA SER A 80 -20.59 -20.95 4.80
C SER A 80 -19.27 -20.61 4.11
N VAL A 81 -18.96 -19.33 4.06
CA VAL A 81 -17.80 -18.81 3.31
C VAL A 81 -17.06 -17.80 4.16
N MET A 82 -15.73 -17.91 4.17
CA MET A 82 -14.79 -16.94 4.72
C MET A 82 -13.82 -16.55 3.60
N MET A 83 -13.85 -15.29 3.18
CA MET A 83 -12.96 -14.77 2.13
C MET A 83 -11.89 -13.87 2.76
N THR A 84 -10.72 -13.75 2.13
CA THR A 84 -9.59 -12.90 2.55
C THR A 84 -9.89 -11.39 2.58
N GLY A 85 -11.01 -10.95 1.99
CA GLY A 85 -11.42 -9.56 1.98
C GLY A 85 -11.87 -9.07 3.35
N ARG A 86 -11.21 -8.02 3.88
CA ARG A 86 -11.64 -7.30 5.08
C ARG A 86 -13.07 -6.79 4.86
N ARG A 87 -14.00 -7.16 5.74
CA ARG A 87 -15.31 -6.51 5.86
C ARG A 87 -15.23 -5.57 7.04
N ASP A 88 -15.52 -4.29 6.82
CA ASP A 88 -15.68 -3.33 7.91
C ASP A 88 -16.91 -3.73 8.73
N THR A 89 -16.68 -4.25 9.94
CA THR A 89 -17.74 -4.52 10.91
C THR A 89 -17.69 -3.45 11.99
N GLU A 90 -18.12 -2.23 11.65
CA GLU A 90 -18.07 -1.09 12.57
C GLU A 90 -18.89 -1.36 13.84
N TYR A 91 -18.27 -1.13 15.01
CA TYR A 91 -18.92 -1.12 16.34
C TYR A 91 -19.58 -2.42 16.78
N THR A 92 -19.19 -3.56 16.21
CA THR A 92 -19.65 -4.86 16.69
C THR A 92 -18.64 -5.51 17.65
N THR A 93 -19.14 -6.01 18.76
CA THR A 93 -18.44 -6.98 19.60
C THR A 93 -18.14 -8.25 18.80
N CYS A 94 -17.11 -8.99 19.21
CA CYS A 94 -16.82 -10.29 18.59
C CYS A 94 -18.03 -11.23 18.64
N TYR A 95 -18.82 -11.15 19.71
CA TYR A 95 -20.09 -11.85 19.84
C TYR A 95 -21.07 -11.53 18.71
N GLU A 96 -21.25 -10.24 18.42
CA GLU A 96 -22.18 -9.79 17.37
C GLU A 96 -21.70 -10.26 15.99
N VAL A 97 -20.39 -10.18 15.72
CA VAL A 97 -19.79 -10.71 14.48
C VAL A 97 -20.13 -12.19 14.31
N VAL A 98 -19.94 -12.99 15.36
CA VAL A 98 -20.30 -14.42 15.31
C VAL A 98 -21.81 -14.60 15.12
N SER A 99 -22.64 -13.82 15.81
CA SER A 99 -24.10 -13.96 15.77
C SER A 99 -24.70 -13.79 14.36
N VAL A 100 -24.07 -13.00 13.48
CA VAL A 100 -24.42 -12.87 12.05
C VAL A 100 -24.44 -14.22 11.34
N GLY A 101 -23.63 -15.19 11.78
CA GLY A 101 -23.64 -16.55 11.23
C GLY A 101 -24.96 -17.30 11.45
N ARG A 102 -25.80 -16.86 12.40
CA ARG A 102 -27.12 -17.48 12.69
C ARG A 102 -28.27 -16.90 11.88
N TYR A 103 -28.08 -15.83 11.11
CA TYR A 103 -29.15 -15.23 10.30
C TYR A 103 -29.92 -16.19 9.37
N PRO A 104 -29.32 -17.26 8.80
CA PRO A 104 -30.09 -18.24 8.03
C PRO A 104 -31.20 -18.95 8.82
N PHE A 105 -31.19 -18.87 10.16
CA PHE A 105 -32.11 -19.56 11.07
C PHE A 105 -33.06 -18.62 11.83
N THR A 106 -32.88 -17.30 11.79
CA THR A 106 -33.61 -16.34 12.65
C THR A 106 -34.91 -15.76 12.07
N GLY A 107 -35.38 -16.29 10.93
CA GLY A 107 -36.62 -15.84 10.28
C GLY A 107 -36.58 -14.38 9.79
N LEU A 108 -37.75 -13.77 9.52
CA LEU A 108 -37.84 -12.42 8.95
C LEU A 108 -37.43 -11.30 9.91
N MET A 109 -37.60 -11.51 11.23
CA MET A 109 -37.33 -10.50 12.26
C MET A 109 -35.88 -10.54 12.78
N GLY A 110 -35.08 -11.54 12.37
CA GLY A 110 -33.66 -11.59 12.74
C GLY A 110 -33.39 -11.92 14.21
N THR A 111 -34.39 -12.35 14.98
CA THR A 111 -34.28 -12.60 16.42
C THR A 111 -33.56 -13.91 16.73
N LEU A 112 -32.54 -13.86 17.57
CA LEU A 112 -31.81 -15.04 18.05
C LEU A 112 -32.64 -15.78 19.11
N SER A 113 -32.67 -17.11 19.00
CA SER A 113 -33.24 -17.99 20.03
C SER A 113 -32.19 -18.37 21.08
N GLU A 114 -32.64 -18.91 22.22
CA GLU A 114 -31.75 -19.52 23.23
C GLU A 114 -30.80 -20.57 22.62
N THR A 115 -31.29 -21.34 21.64
CA THR A 115 -30.47 -22.31 20.90
C THR A 115 -29.41 -21.64 20.02
N ASP A 116 -29.70 -20.48 19.44
CA ASP A 116 -28.73 -19.71 18.65
C ASP A 116 -27.65 -19.10 19.55
N HIS A 117 -28.04 -18.55 20.70
CA HIS A 117 -27.10 -18.03 21.69
C HIS A 117 -26.13 -19.11 22.17
N LYS A 118 -26.63 -20.32 22.45
CA LYS A 118 -25.78 -21.45 22.81
C LYS A 118 -24.83 -21.86 21.66
N ALA A 119 -25.33 -21.92 20.43
CA ALA A 119 -24.49 -22.24 19.27
C ALA A 119 -23.34 -21.21 19.11
N ILE A 120 -23.61 -19.93 19.36
CA ILE A 120 -22.59 -18.86 19.33
C ILE A 120 -21.51 -19.12 20.38
N GLU A 121 -21.87 -19.43 21.63
CA GLU A 121 -20.88 -19.76 22.67
C GLU A 121 -20.04 -20.97 22.28
N ASP A 122 -20.68 -22.05 21.83
CA ASP A 122 -20.02 -23.29 21.46
C ASP A 122 -19.03 -23.05 20.29
N ALA A 123 -19.40 -22.22 19.30
CA ALA A 123 -18.54 -21.86 18.18
C ALA A 123 -17.37 -20.98 18.60
N MET A 124 -17.57 -20.02 19.51
CA MET A 124 -16.48 -19.20 20.05
C MET A 124 -15.51 -20.03 20.90
N ALA A 125 -16.00 -20.95 21.71
CA ALA A 125 -15.17 -21.85 22.50
C ALA A 125 -14.32 -22.78 21.64
N LEU A 126 -14.91 -23.30 20.56
CA LEU A 126 -14.24 -24.22 19.63
C LEU A 126 -13.01 -23.61 18.95
N VAL A 127 -13.02 -22.30 18.71
CA VAL A 127 -11.90 -21.57 18.09
C VAL A 127 -11.04 -20.83 19.12
N GLY A 128 -11.29 -21.04 20.41
CA GLY A 128 -10.60 -20.35 21.50
C GLY A 128 -10.81 -18.84 21.50
N ALA A 129 -11.99 -18.34 21.13
CA ALA A 129 -12.32 -16.90 21.10
C ALA A 129 -13.26 -16.46 22.24
N THR A 130 -13.50 -17.32 23.24
CA THR A 130 -14.45 -17.05 24.33
C THR A 130 -14.13 -15.77 25.09
N GLU A 131 -12.84 -15.53 25.36
CA GLU A 131 -12.33 -14.34 26.06
C GLU A 131 -12.49 -13.05 25.25
N LEU A 132 -12.62 -13.17 23.92
CA LEU A 132 -12.74 -12.03 23.00
C LEU A 132 -14.18 -11.54 22.89
N ARG A 133 -15.15 -12.30 23.41
CA ARG A 133 -16.60 -12.10 23.23
C ARG A 133 -17.06 -10.64 23.27
N ASN A 134 -16.67 -9.92 24.32
CA ASN A 134 -17.12 -8.55 24.58
C ASN A 134 -16.16 -7.49 24.01
N LEU A 135 -15.03 -7.90 23.44
CA LEU A 135 -14.09 -7.00 22.82
C LEU A 135 -14.64 -6.53 21.48
N ASN A 136 -14.31 -5.29 21.14
CA ASN A 136 -14.60 -4.74 19.84
C ASN A 136 -13.75 -5.47 18.79
N PHE A 137 -14.40 -6.02 17.77
CA PHE A 137 -13.74 -6.80 16.72
C PHE A 137 -12.61 -6.04 16.02
N ASP A 138 -12.72 -4.71 15.87
CA ASP A 138 -11.70 -3.92 15.19
C ASP A 138 -10.44 -3.71 16.05
N LYS A 139 -10.54 -3.90 17.37
CA LYS A 139 -9.48 -3.65 18.36
C LYS A 139 -8.68 -4.89 18.80
N ILE A 140 -8.96 -6.05 18.23
CA ILE A 140 -8.23 -7.29 18.51
C ILE A 140 -7.18 -7.54 17.41
N SER A 141 -6.17 -8.36 17.68
CA SER A 141 -5.13 -8.69 16.71
C SER A 141 -5.70 -9.38 15.46
N ASP A 142 -5.00 -9.33 14.33
CA ASP A 142 -5.47 -9.98 13.10
C ASP A 142 -5.68 -11.50 13.28
N GLY A 143 -4.85 -12.17 14.09
CA GLY A 143 -5.07 -13.56 14.44
C GLY A 143 -6.27 -13.81 15.36
N GLN A 144 -6.58 -12.86 16.26
CA GLN A 144 -7.82 -12.88 17.03
C GLN A 144 -9.05 -12.66 16.14
N LYS A 145 -8.97 -11.73 15.17
CA LYS A 145 -10.02 -11.50 14.17
C LYS A 145 -10.30 -12.76 13.36
N GLN A 146 -9.25 -13.46 12.94
CA GLN A 146 -9.37 -14.69 12.17
C GLN A 146 -10.13 -15.78 12.93
N ARG A 147 -9.84 -15.95 14.23
CA ARG A 147 -10.59 -16.89 15.10
C ARG A 147 -12.06 -16.51 15.18
N VAL A 148 -12.38 -15.23 15.38
CA VAL A 148 -13.77 -14.75 15.44
C VAL A 148 -14.50 -14.95 14.10
N LEU A 149 -13.85 -14.70 12.96
CA LEU A 149 -14.43 -14.94 11.63
C LEU A 149 -14.66 -16.43 11.36
N LEU A 150 -13.76 -17.30 11.83
CA LEU A 150 -13.97 -18.74 11.77
C LEU A 150 -15.17 -19.15 12.63
N ALA A 151 -15.28 -18.68 13.88
CA ALA A 151 -16.47 -18.93 14.70
C ALA A 151 -17.75 -18.47 14.00
N ARG A 152 -17.74 -17.28 13.38
CA ARG A 152 -18.84 -16.75 12.57
C ARG A 152 -19.22 -17.68 11.42
N ALA A 153 -18.24 -18.32 10.78
CA ALA A 153 -18.50 -19.26 9.69
C ALA A 153 -19.06 -20.59 10.21
N LEU A 154 -18.56 -21.08 11.35
CA LEU A 154 -18.90 -22.36 11.95
C LEU A 154 -20.24 -22.37 12.68
N VAL A 155 -20.61 -21.26 13.31
CA VAL A 155 -21.90 -21.13 14.01
C VAL A 155 -23.09 -21.29 13.07
N GLN A 156 -22.89 -21.10 11.76
CA GLN A 156 -23.87 -21.35 10.72
C GLN A 156 -24.19 -22.84 10.54
N GLU A 157 -23.43 -23.73 11.19
CA GLU A 157 -23.51 -25.19 11.08
C GLU A 157 -23.51 -25.68 9.62
N PRO A 158 -22.52 -25.23 8.81
CA PRO A 158 -22.51 -25.53 7.38
C PRO A 158 -22.22 -27.00 7.12
N LYS A 159 -22.77 -27.53 6.02
CA LYS A 159 -22.36 -28.82 5.47
C LYS A 159 -21.11 -28.70 4.60
N ILE A 160 -20.92 -27.54 3.97
CA ILE A 160 -19.75 -27.17 3.17
C ILE A 160 -19.18 -25.84 3.67
N LEU A 161 -17.89 -25.81 3.97
CA LEU A 161 -17.18 -24.62 4.42
C LEU A 161 -16.14 -24.22 3.36
N ILE A 162 -16.21 -22.98 2.89
CA ILE A 162 -15.25 -22.43 1.94
C ILE A 162 -14.36 -21.41 2.65
N LEU A 163 -13.04 -21.61 2.57
CA LEU A 163 -12.05 -20.76 3.25
C LEU A 163 -11.02 -20.23 2.25
N ASP A 164 -10.94 -18.93 2.09
CA ASP A 164 -9.87 -18.30 1.31
C ASP A 164 -8.73 -17.90 2.24
N GLU A 165 -7.56 -18.50 2.03
CA GLU A 165 -6.32 -18.34 2.81
C GLU A 165 -6.54 -18.18 4.33
N PRO A 166 -7.13 -19.18 4.99
CA PRO A 166 -7.54 -19.05 6.38
C PRO A 166 -6.37 -18.92 7.37
N THR A 167 -5.15 -19.21 6.96
CA THR A 167 -3.94 -19.11 7.78
C THR A 167 -3.16 -17.81 7.53
N SER A 168 -3.56 -16.98 6.57
CA SER A 168 -2.93 -15.68 6.34
C SER A 168 -3.05 -14.80 7.59
N PHE A 169 -2.00 -14.06 7.90
CA PHE A 169 -1.90 -13.19 9.09
C PHE A 169 -1.83 -13.89 10.46
N LEU A 170 -1.72 -15.23 10.50
CA LEU A 170 -1.44 -15.99 11.72
C LEU A 170 0.06 -16.21 11.92
N ASP A 171 0.52 -16.19 13.17
CA ASP A 171 1.84 -16.71 13.51
C ASP A 171 1.89 -18.24 13.41
N ILE A 172 3.10 -18.81 13.38
CA ILE A 172 3.32 -20.25 13.21
C ILE A 172 2.61 -21.11 14.26
N GLY A 173 2.57 -20.66 15.52
CA GLY A 173 1.93 -21.40 16.60
C GLY A 173 0.43 -21.54 16.36
N TYR A 174 -0.24 -20.41 16.06
CA TYR A 174 -1.66 -20.40 15.77
C TYR A 174 -2.02 -21.06 14.45
N LYS A 175 -1.14 -21.04 13.44
CA LYS A 175 -1.36 -21.78 12.18
C LYS A 175 -1.50 -23.28 12.42
N ILE A 176 -0.59 -23.86 13.21
CA ILE A 176 -0.61 -25.28 13.53
C ILE A 176 -1.88 -25.63 14.32
N GLU A 177 -2.18 -24.86 15.38
CA GLU A 177 -3.38 -25.05 16.20
C GLU A 177 -4.67 -24.95 15.37
N PHE A 178 -4.77 -23.95 14.49
CA PHE A 178 -5.91 -23.77 13.59
C PHE A 178 -6.12 -25.00 12.70
N ILE A 179 -5.05 -25.50 12.09
CA ILE A 179 -5.11 -26.64 11.18
C ILE A 179 -5.53 -27.91 11.91
N GLU A 180 -4.98 -28.17 13.10
CA GLU A 180 -5.36 -29.32 13.93
C GLU A 180 -6.84 -29.27 14.32
N ASN A 181 -7.30 -28.10 14.78
CA ASN A 181 -8.69 -27.86 15.15
C ASN A 181 -9.64 -28.01 13.94
N LEU A 182 -9.24 -27.51 12.77
CA LEU A 182 -10.02 -27.64 11.54
C LEU A 182 -10.18 -29.11 11.13
N LYS A 183 -9.10 -29.91 11.15
CA LYS A 183 -9.19 -31.35 10.81
C LYS A 183 -10.09 -32.11 11.78
N LYS A 184 -9.96 -31.83 13.08
CA LYS A 184 -10.80 -32.45 14.11
C LYS A 184 -12.27 -32.11 13.87
N LEU A 185 -12.56 -30.83 13.64
CA LEU A 185 -13.89 -30.33 13.41
C LEU A 185 -14.56 -30.94 12.17
N VAL A 186 -13.82 -31.01 11.06
CA VAL A 186 -14.28 -31.61 9.79
C VAL A 186 -14.75 -33.04 9.99
N LYS A 187 -13.97 -33.82 10.73
CA LYS A 187 -14.29 -35.23 11.01
C LYS A 187 -15.45 -35.37 11.99
N GLU A 188 -15.46 -34.61 13.09
CA GLU A 188 -16.50 -34.71 14.12
C GLU A 188 -17.86 -34.23 13.63
N LYS A 189 -17.90 -33.14 12.86
CA LYS A 189 -19.14 -32.50 12.39
C LYS A 189 -19.53 -32.91 10.97
N GLN A 190 -18.72 -33.74 10.30
CA GLN A 190 -18.95 -34.18 8.92
C GLN A 190 -19.15 -33.01 7.95
N ILE A 191 -18.27 -32.01 8.03
CA ILE A 191 -18.26 -30.82 7.19
C ILE A 191 -17.34 -31.07 5.99
N GLY A 192 -17.74 -30.75 4.77
CA GLY A 192 -16.81 -30.74 3.63
C GLY A 192 -16.11 -29.38 3.54
N VAL A 193 -14.80 -29.34 3.37
CA VAL A 193 -14.04 -28.07 3.31
C VAL A 193 -13.37 -27.91 1.96
N LEU A 194 -13.55 -26.74 1.36
CA LEU A 194 -12.77 -26.28 0.23
C LEU A 194 -11.98 -25.06 0.67
N LEU A 195 -10.65 -25.13 0.65
CA LEU A 195 -9.81 -24.04 1.13
C LEU A 195 -8.70 -23.70 0.15
N SER A 196 -8.29 -22.43 0.08
CA SER A 196 -7.07 -22.02 -0.65
C SER A 196 -5.90 -21.88 0.33
N MET A 197 -4.72 -22.34 -0.06
CA MET A 197 -3.48 -22.20 0.73
C MET A 197 -2.26 -22.01 -0.18
N HIS A 198 -1.28 -21.25 0.32
CA HIS A 198 0.04 -21.10 -0.30
C HIS A 198 1.14 -21.87 0.46
N GLU A 199 0.86 -22.35 1.67
CA GLU A 199 1.81 -23.03 2.56
C GLU A 199 1.76 -24.55 2.37
N LEU A 200 2.61 -25.08 1.49
CA LEU A 200 2.59 -26.50 1.08
C LEU A 200 2.76 -27.49 2.24
N GLU A 201 3.55 -27.15 3.25
CA GLU A 201 3.75 -27.98 4.43
C GLU A 201 2.45 -28.19 5.22
N LEU A 202 1.65 -27.13 5.36
CA LEU A 202 0.38 -27.21 6.05
C LEU A 202 -0.67 -27.92 5.19
N VAL A 203 -0.63 -27.74 3.87
CA VAL A 203 -1.50 -28.48 2.93
C VAL A 203 -1.29 -29.98 3.07
N ARG A 204 -0.04 -30.44 3.15
CA ARG A 204 0.30 -31.86 3.39
C ARG A 204 -0.34 -32.41 4.65
N ASN A 205 -0.39 -31.57 5.69
CA ASN A 205 -0.90 -31.96 6.98
C ASN A 205 -2.41 -31.82 7.11
N VAL A 206 -3.09 -30.99 6.31
CA VAL A 206 -4.52 -30.70 6.47
C VAL A 206 -5.42 -31.36 5.42
N ALA A 207 -5.01 -31.39 4.16
CA ALA A 207 -5.89 -31.71 3.05
C ALA A 207 -5.93 -33.22 2.77
N ASP A 208 -7.08 -33.71 2.31
CA ASP A 208 -7.24 -35.07 1.80
C ASP A 208 -6.97 -35.09 0.28
N GLN A 209 -7.39 -34.04 -0.43
CA GLN A 209 -7.13 -33.84 -1.85
C GLN A 209 -6.59 -32.44 -2.14
N VAL A 210 -5.81 -32.33 -3.20
CA VAL A 210 -5.31 -31.05 -3.70
C VAL A 210 -5.66 -30.88 -5.16
N ILE A 211 -5.97 -29.65 -5.51
CA ILE A 211 -6.10 -29.16 -6.87
C ILE A 211 -5.03 -28.09 -7.06
N CYS A 212 -4.12 -28.34 -7.98
CA CYS A 212 -3.01 -27.46 -8.30
C CYS A 212 -3.35 -26.62 -9.53
N ILE A 213 -3.14 -25.31 -9.40
CA ILE A 213 -3.38 -24.34 -10.45
C ILE A 213 -2.04 -23.70 -10.81
N ASN A 214 -1.70 -23.74 -12.09
CA ASN A 214 -0.45 -23.18 -12.58
C ASN A 214 -0.59 -21.67 -12.89
N ASP A 215 0.54 -21.03 -13.20
CA ASP A 215 0.67 -19.60 -13.53
C ASP A 215 -0.07 -19.20 -14.83
N HIS A 216 -0.52 -20.18 -15.61
CA HIS A 216 -1.30 -19.97 -16.83
C HIS A 216 -2.82 -19.98 -16.58
N GLY A 217 -3.26 -20.21 -15.33
CA GLY A 217 -4.67 -20.29 -15.00
C GLY A 217 -5.30 -21.60 -15.46
N GLU A 218 -4.57 -22.70 -15.40
CA GLU A 218 -5.07 -24.04 -15.73
C GLU A 218 -4.95 -24.97 -14.53
N VAL A 219 -5.89 -25.92 -14.41
CA VAL A 219 -5.79 -27.01 -13.43
C VAL A 219 -4.72 -27.99 -13.91
N ASP A 220 -3.52 -27.89 -13.34
CA ASP A 220 -2.34 -28.68 -13.72
C ASP A 220 -2.41 -30.12 -13.18
N CYS A 221 -2.93 -30.29 -11.96
CA CYS A 221 -3.23 -31.61 -11.43
C CYS A 221 -4.34 -31.59 -10.37
N MET A 222 -4.97 -32.74 -10.17
CA MET A 222 -5.87 -33.00 -9.05
C MET A 222 -5.67 -34.43 -8.55
N GLY A 223 -5.66 -34.61 -7.23
CA GLY A 223 -5.61 -35.94 -6.62
C GLY A 223 -5.39 -35.93 -5.11
N PRO A 224 -5.25 -37.13 -4.50
CA PRO A 224 -4.83 -37.26 -3.11
C PRO A 224 -3.48 -36.56 -2.88
N VAL A 225 -3.32 -35.91 -1.72
CA VAL A 225 -2.08 -35.22 -1.35
C VAL A 225 -0.85 -36.11 -1.53
N SER A 226 -0.94 -37.39 -1.11
CA SER A 226 0.14 -38.38 -1.19
C SER A 226 0.59 -38.69 -2.62
N GLU A 227 -0.27 -38.50 -3.61
CA GLU A 227 0.02 -38.79 -5.02
C GLU A 227 0.54 -37.53 -5.74
N VAL A 228 -0.02 -36.37 -5.40
CA VAL A 228 0.30 -35.08 -6.02
C VAL A 228 1.61 -34.48 -5.48
N PHE A 229 1.90 -34.60 -4.19
CA PHE A 229 3.04 -33.92 -3.55
C PHE A 229 4.37 -34.66 -3.73
N GLN A 230 4.66 -35.11 -4.95
CA GLN A 230 5.99 -35.57 -5.33
C GLN A 230 6.94 -34.38 -5.53
N THR A 231 8.19 -34.48 -5.06
CA THR A 231 9.21 -33.42 -5.14
C THR A 231 9.28 -32.78 -6.53
N ALA A 232 9.39 -33.60 -7.58
CA ALA A 232 9.52 -33.14 -8.96
C ALA A 232 8.28 -32.41 -9.51
N TYR A 233 7.10 -32.64 -8.94
CA TYR A 233 5.88 -31.96 -9.36
C TYR A 233 5.74 -30.60 -8.69
N ILE A 234 5.97 -30.53 -7.38
CA ILE A 234 5.97 -29.27 -6.62
C ILE A 234 7.01 -28.30 -7.17
N GLU A 235 8.20 -28.80 -7.51
CA GLU A 235 9.25 -27.97 -8.10
C GLU A 235 8.84 -27.37 -9.44
N ARG A 236 8.08 -28.11 -10.26
CA ARG A 236 7.55 -27.61 -11.54
C ARG A 236 6.44 -26.59 -11.33
N LEU A 237 5.48 -26.90 -10.44
CA LEU A 237 4.30 -26.06 -10.16
C LEU A 237 4.68 -24.68 -9.61
N PHE A 238 5.76 -24.59 -8.82
CA PHE A 238 6.25 -23.34 -8.22
C PHE A 238 7.54 -22.81 -8.86
N HIS A 239 7.97 -23.37 -9.99
CA HIS A 239 9.21 -22.99 -10.68
C HIS A 239 10.49 -23.05 -9.80
N ILE A 240 10.55 -24.00 -8.88
CA ILE A 240 11.71 -24.29 -8.02
C ILE A 240 12.71 -25.13 -8.84
N ALA A 241 14.01 -24.85 -8.69
CA ALA A 241 15.06 -25.64 -9.35
C ALA A 241 15.03 -27.11 -8.90
N PRO A 242 15.35 -28.09 -9.78
CA PRO A 242 15.38 -29.50 -9.41
C PRO A 242 16.24 -29.79 -8.19
N GLY A 243 15.67 -30.44 -7.17
CA GLY A 243 16.30 -30.71 -5.87
C GLY A 243 16.28 -29.52 -4.89
N GLY A 244 15.70 -28.38 -5.27
CA GLY A 244 15.52 -27.20 -4.42
C GLY A 244 14.50 -27.44 -3.32
N PHE A 245 13.44 -28.21 -3.58
CA PHE A 245 12.45 -28.56 -2.57
C PHE A 245 13.05 -29.50 -1.50
N GLU A 246 13.86 -30.50 -1.91
CA GLU A 246 14.56 -31.40 -0.97
C GLU A 246 15.66 -30.70 -0.16
N ARG A 247 16.34 -29.70 -0.74
CA ARG A 247 17.36 -28.89 -0.04
C ARG A 247 16.79 -28.02 1.07
N ILE A 248 15.58 -27.49 0.87
CA ILE A 248 14.94 -26.59 1.82
C ILE A 248 14.24 -27.38 2.94
N TYR A 249 13.69 -28.56 2.64
CA TYR A 249 12.77 -29.26 3.55
C TYR A 249 13.27 -30.62 4.09
N GLY A 250 14.47 -31.06 3.71
CA GLY A 250 15.10 -32.28 4.22
C GLY A 250 14.52 -33.58 3.67
N ARG A 251 15.33 -34.66 3.69
CA ARG A 251 14.86 -36.02 3.35
C ARG A 251 14.02 -36.58 4.50
N GLU A 252 12.89 -37.21 4.18
CA GLU A 252 12.30 -38.23 5.03
C GLU A 252 13.40 -39.25 5.40
N SER A 253 13.54 -39.49 6.69
CA SER A 253 14.51 -40.40 7.26
C SER A 253 14.34 -41.81 6.69
N THR A 254 15.25 -42.21 5.79
CA THR A 254 15.75 -43.58 5.79
C THR A 254 17.21 -43.53 6.17
N ILE A 255 17.47 -43.65 7.48
CA ILE A 255 18.76 -44.07 8.01
C ILE A 255 18.99 -45.49 7.49
N ALA A 256 19.68 -45.65 6.37
CA ALA A 256 20.50 -46.81 6.04
C ALA A 256 21.13 -46.66 4.65
N LYS A 257 22.46 -46.81 4.62
CA LYS A 257 23.32 -47.10 3.44
C LYS A 257 23.55 -45.93 2.48
N LEU A 258 24.75 -45.36 2.58
CA LEU A 258 25.76 -45.47 1.52
C LEU A 258 27.10 -44.95 2.05
N GLU A 259 27.87 -45.87 2.62
CA GLU A 259 29.32 -45.78 2.58
C GLU A 259 29.80 -46.16 1.17
N LYS A 260 30.89 -45.48 0.76
CA LYS A 260 31.90 -45.83 -0.26
C LYS A 260 31.72 -45.35 -1.71
N SER A 261 32.87 -44.83 -2.19
CA SER A 261 33.35 -44.59 -3.56
C SER A 261 32.84 -43.31 -4.22
N THR A 262 33.66 -42.42 -4.77
CA THR A 262 35.05 -42.54 -5.26
C THR A 262 35.70 -41.15 -5.29
N GLU A 263 36.99 -41.12 -4.98
CA GLU A 263 37.94 -40.05 -5.31
C GLU A 263 38.04 -39.89 -6.85
N ALA A 264 38.06 -38.65 -7.33
CA ALA A 264 38.65 -38.31 -8.62
C ALA A 264 39.13 -36.85 -8.60
N ASN A 265 40.44 -36.70 -8.76
CA ASN A 265 41.20 -35.45 -8.88
C ASN A 265 40.70 -34.56 -10.02
N CYS A 266 40.70 -33.24 -9.79
CA CYS A 266 41.02 -32.26 -10.83
C CYS A 266 41.80 -31.10 -10.21
N GLU A 267 43.08 -31.05 -10.57
CA GLU A 267 44.01 -29.95 -10.31
C GLU A 267 43.53 -28.69 -11.03
N TYR A 268 43.47 -27.56 -10.33
CA TYR A 268 43.43 -26.23 -10.94
C TYR A 268 44.83 -25.63 -10.88
N LYS A 269 45.34 -25.23 -12.06
CA LYS A 269 46.59 -24.50 -12.23
C LYS A 269 46.35 -23.01 -11.99
N ASP A 270 47.17 -22.43 -11.13
CA ASP A 270 47.37 -21.00 -11.01
C ASP A 270 48.09 -20.46 -12.26
N GLU A 271 47.57 -19.38 -12.83
CA GLU A 271 48.35 -18.50 -13.70
C GLU A 271 48.39 -17.10 -13.08
N ASP A 272 49.57 -16.78 -12.55
CA ASP A 272 50.05 -15.43 -12.26
C ASP A 272 49.94 -14.54 -13.51
N THR A 273 49.37 -13.35 -13.34
CA THR A 273 49.83 -12.16 -14.08
C THR A 273 49.87 -10.97 -13.13
N ASP A 274 51.09 -10.59 -12.78
CA ASP A 274 51.43 -9.38 -12.04
C ASP A 274 51.52 -8.17 -12.99
N SER A 275 51.33 -7.00 -12.38
CA SER A 275 51.93 -5.70 -12.68
C SER A 275 51.05 -4.59 -13.28
N THR A 276 50.78 -3.63 -12.38
CA THR A 276 51.02 -2.18 -12.52
C THR A 276 50.02 -1.29 -13.25
N SER A 277 49.20 -0.57 -12.46
CA SER A 277 49.41 0.88 -12.24
C SER A 277 48.41 1.41 -11.20
N LYS A 278 48.93 1.82 -10.04
CA LYS A 278 48.17 2.62 -9.06
C LYS A 278 48.20 4.08 -9.54
N PRO A 279 47.05 4.77 -9.69
CA PRO A 279 47.02 6.21 -9.62
C PRO A 279 46.86 6.63 -8.15
N THR A 280 47.82 7.42 -7.68
CA THR A 280 47.81 8.08 -6.38
C THR A 280 46.77 9.20 -6.33
N ASN A 281 45.82 9.03 -5.41
CA ASN A 281 45.08 10.01 -4.60
C ASN A 281 45.01 11.49 -5.05
N SER A 282 43.82 11.95 -5.48
CA SER A 282 43.11 13.07 -4.84
C SER A 282 41.73 13.29 -5.47
N ARG A 283 40.64 12.93 -4.78
CA ARG A 283 39.35 13.67 -4.72
C ARG A 283 38.41 12.90 -3.79
N ARG A 284 37.75 13.66 -2.89
CA ARG A 284 36.95 13.17 -1.75
C ARG A 284 36.00 12.05 -2.18
N ARG A 285 36.18 10.83 -1.66
CA ARG A 285 35.09 9.83 -1.65
C ARG A 285 34.15 10.23 -0.53
N ALA A 286 32.86 10.31 -0.83
CA ALA A 286 31.86 10.54 0.20
C ALA A 286 31.90 9.36 1.19
N HIS A 287 31.56 9.61 2.44
CA HIS A 287 31.35 8.54 3.42
C HIS A 287 29.97 7.93 3.19
N PHE A 288 29.89 6.61 3.21
CA PHE A 288 28.62 5.89 3.03
C PHE A 288 28.08 5.38 4.35
N LEU A 289 26.76 5.38 4.48
CA LEU A 289 26.05 4.69 5.56
C LEU A 289 24.78 4.10 5.00
N MET A 290 24.59 2.79 5.14
CA MET A 290 23.40 2.13 4.63
C MET A 290 22.44 1.74 5.76
N VAL A 291 21.16 2.03 5.59
CA VAL A 291 20.08 1.66 6.49
C VAL A 291 19.26 0.54 5.84
N GLN A 292 19.37 -0.66 6.39
CA GLN A 292 18.56 -1.82 6.00
C GLN A 292 17.56 -2.15 7.10
N GLY A 293 16.59 -3.01 6.81
CA GLY A 293 15.52 -3.34 7.74
C GLY A 293 15.22 -4.82 7.68
N THR A 294 14.74 -5.39 8.77
CA THR A 294 14.39 -6.82 8.85
C THR A 294 13.17 -7.17 7.98
N MET A 295 12.38 -6.16 7.61
CA MET A 295 11.21 -6.26 6.75
C MET A 295 10.86 -4.93 6.08
N SER A 296 9.92 -4.98 5.12
CA SER A 296 9.20 -3.78 4.65
C SER A 296 8.48 -3.13 5.83
N SER A 297 8.44 -1.79 5.85
CA SER A 297 7.82 -1.01 6.93
C SER A 297 8.49 -1.05 8.31
N ALA A 298 9.73 -1.55 8.42
CA ALA A 298 10.51 -1.46 9.65
C ALA A 298 10.87 -0.01 10.07
N GLY A 299 10.63 0.98 9.19
CA GLY A 299 10.92 2.41 9.41
C GLY A 299 12.27 2.88 8.84
N LYS A 300 12.83 2.16 7.85
CA LYS A 300 14.08 2.53 7.17
C LYS A 300 14.04 3.95 6.60
N SER A 301 12.93 4.33 5.95
CA SER A 301 12.76 5.63 5.30
C SER A 301 12.91 6.79 6.30
N LEU A 302 12.24 6.68 7.46
CA LEU A 302 12.32 7.66 8.53
C LEU A 302 13.69 7.69 9.18
N VAL A 303 14.30 6.53 9.45
CA VAL A 303 15.67 6.47 10.00
C VAL A 303 16.67 7.13 9.04
N ALA A 304 16.58 6.83 7.74
CA ALA A 304 17.43 7.46 6.73
C ALA A 304 17.22 8.98 6.65
N ALA A 305 15.96 9.45 6.71
CA ALA A 305 15.64 10.88 6.71
C ALA A 305 16.16 11.60 7.95
N GLY A 306 16.00 11.01 9.14
CA GLY A 306 16.51 11.61 10.37
C GLY A 306 18.03 11.64 10.43
N LEU A 307 18.72 10.59 9.96
CA LEU A 307 20.18 10.62 9.80
C LEU A 307 20.62 11.72 8.82
N CYS A 308 19.93 11.87 7.69
CA CYS A 308 20.17 12.96 6.76
C CYS A 308 20.03 14.33 7.46
N ARG A 309 18.96 14.52 8.23
CA ARG A 309 18.75 15.79 8.96
C ARG A 309 19.83 16.05 10.00
N ILE A 310 20.23 15.04 10.78
CA ILE A 310 21.30 15.12 11.77
C ILE A 310 22.62 15.52 11.11
N PHE A 311 23.02 14.83 10.03
CA PHE A 311 24.27 15.13 9.34
C PHE A 311 24.29 16.54 8.73
N LYS A 312 23.16 17.01 8.18
CA LYS A 312 22.97 18.40 7.74
C LYS A 312 23.17 19.38 8.90
N GLN A 313 22.49 19.17 10.02
CA GLN A 313 22.60 20.02 11.22
C GLN A 313 24.04 20.04 11.78
N ASP A 314 24.77 18.94 11.68
CA ASP A 314 26.17 18.82 12.10
C ASP A 314 27.18 19.42 11.09
N GLY A 315 26.66 19.99 9.98
CA GLY A 315 27.42 20.76 9.00
C GLY A 315 28.02 19.94 7.88
N TYR A 316 27.59 18.69 7.68
CA TYR A 316 27.97 17.88 6.53
C TYR A 316 27.06 18.14 5.34
N ARG A 317 27.62 18.09 4.12
CA ARG A 317 26.81 17.99 2.91
C ARG A 317 26.38 16.54 2.78
N VAL A 318 25.09 16.28 2.95
CA VAL A 318 24.54 14.93 2.94
C VAL A 318 23.52 14.80 1.83
N VAL A 319 23.48 13.64 1.20
CA VAL A 319 22.45 13.30 0.21
C VAL A 319 21.92 11.89 0.49
N PRO A 320 20.61 11.66 0.31
CA PRO A 320 20.07 10.32 0.38
C PRO A 320 20.33 9.55 -0.92
N PHE A 321 20.24 8.23 -0.85
CA PHE A 321 20.32 7.38 -2.02
C PHE A 321 19.51 6.09 -1.82
N LYS A 322 18.75 5.69 -2.84
CA LYS A 322 18.09 4.39 -2.90
C LYS A 322 18.20 3.87 -4.33
N SER A 323 19.08 2.88 -4.53
CA SER A 323 19.41 2.34 -5.86
C SER A 323 18.17 1.94 -6.66
N GLN A 324 17.18 1.34 -5.99
CA GLN A 324 15.90 0.99 -6.58
C GLN A 324 14.76 1.26 -5.59
N ASN A 325 13.74 1.97 -6.06
CA ASN A 325 12.47 2.11 -5.36
C ASN A 325 11.35 1.49 -6.19
N MET A 326 10.32 0.96 -5.53
CA MET A 326 9.08 0.51 -6.15
C MET A 326 7.92 1.28 -5.52
N ALA A 327 7.48 2.36 -6.17
CA ALA A 327 6.49 3.26 -5.59
C ALA A 327 5.47 3.71 -6.64
N LEU A 328 4.19 3.73 -6.24
CA LEU A 328 3.11 4.29 -7.06
C LEU A 328 3.05 5.83 -6.98
N ASN A 329 3.54 6.42 -5.89
CA ASN A 329 3.57 7.87 -5.69
C ASN A 329 4.95 8.41 -6.08
N SER A 330 4.97 9.37 -7.01
CA SER A 330 6.20 10.01 -7.49
C SER A 330 6.11 11.52 -7.40
N TYR A 331 7.25 12.16 -7.21
CA TYR A 331 7.45 13.60 -7.30
C TYR A 331 8.06 13.98 -8.65
N ILE A 332 7.80 15.21 -9.10
CA ILE A 332 8.39 15.78 -10.32
C ILE A 332 9.48 16.78 -9.93
N THR A 333 10.71 16.45 -10.25
CA THR A 333 11.89 17.33 -10.06
C THR A 333 11.78 18.62 -10.88
N GLU A 334 12.61 19.62 -10.58
CA GLU A 334 12.69 20.88 -11.35
C GLU A 334 12.95 20.64 -12.84
N ASP A 335 13.69 19.58 -13.17
CA ASP A 335 13.98 19.15 -14.55
C ASP A 335 12.82 18.39 -15.23
N GLY A 336 11.67 18.26 -14.57
CA GLY A 336 10.50 17.54 -15.08
C GLY A 336 10.62 16.01 -15.05
N LEU A 337 11.61 15.48 -14.31
CA LEU A 337 11.87 14.05 -14.17
C LEU A 337 11.21 13.46 -12.93
N GLU A 338 10.93 12.15 -12.95
CA GLU A 338 10.19 11.45 -11.89
C GLU A 338 11.10 10.76 -10.86
N MET A 339 10.72 10.84 -9.58
CA MET A 339 11.41 10.21 -8.44
C MET A 339 10.40 9.74 -7.38
N GLY A 340 10.72 8.72 -6.58
CA GLY A 340 9.89 8.27 -5.46
C GLY A 340 9.73 9.30 -4.33
N ARG A 341 8.54 9.38 -3.72
CA ARG A 341 8.22 10.32 -2.62
C ARG A 341 9.08 10.16 -1.36
N ALA A 342 9.39 8.92 -0.98
CA ALA A 342 10.25 8.66 0.19
C ALA A 342 11.65 9.30 0.05
N GLN A 343 12.23 9.28 -1.17
CA GLN A 343 13.53 9.91 -1.41
C GLN A 343 13.43 11.44 -1.49
N VAL A 344 12.27 11.98 -1.89
CA VAL A 344 12.01 13.42 -1.77
C VAL A 344 11.99 13.84 -0.31
N MET A 345 11.27 13.12 0.54
CA MET A 345 11.26 13.36 1.98
C MET A 345 12.69 13.33 2.57
N GLN A 346 13.52 12.37 2.15
CA GLN A 346 14.91 12.29 2.61
C GLN A 346 15.78 13.45 2.07
N ALA A 347 15.56 13.89 0.83
CA ALA A 347 16.28 15.00 0.23
C ALA A 347 15.95 16.32 0.93
N GLU A 348 14.68 16.53 1.25
CA GLU A 348 14.20 17.67 2.04
C GLU A 348 14.79 17.63 3.46
N ALA A 349 14.81 16.47 4.11
CA ALA A 349 15.46 16.31 5.42
C ALA A 349 16.96 16.65 5.37
N ALA A 350 17.65 16.24 4.30
CA ALA A 350 19.04 16.62 4.01
C ALA A 350 19.23 18.11 3.63
N GLY A 351 18.15 18.84 3.33
CA GLY A 351 18.20 20.24 2.88
C GLY A 351 18.76 20.40 1.46
N VAL A 352 18.62 19.38 0.62
CA VAL A 352 19.07 19.38 -0.78
C VAL A 352 17.89 19.26 -1.72
N LYS A 353 18.04 19.73 -2.96
CA LYS A 353 16.97 19.63 -3.96
C LYS A 353 16.78 18.17 -4.40
N PRO A 354 15.53 17.68 -4.55
CA PRO A 354 15.27 16.34 -5.07
C PRO A 354 15.89 16.15 -6.47
N SER A 355 16.69 15.10 -6.62
CA SER A 355 17.39 14.77 -7.86
C SER A 355 17.25 13.29 -8.18
N VAL A 356 16.94 12.95 -9.43
CA VAL A 356 16.73 11.55 -9.85
C VAL A 356 17.95 10.64 -9.60
N TYR A 357 19.15 11.19 -9.43
CA TYR A 357 20.32 10.39 -9.06
C TYR A 357 20.25 9.83 -7.64
N MET A 358 19.43 10.39 -6.75
CA MET A 358 19.17 9.80 -5.42
C MET A 358 18.23 8.59 -5.52
N ASN A 359 17.54 8.40 -6.66
CA ASN A 359 16.71 7.23 -6.94
C ASN A 359 16.81 6.82 -8.42
N PRO A 360 17.96 6.24 -8.85
CA PRO A 360 18.24 6.03 -10.27
C PRO A 360 17.32 4.99 -10.90
N ILE A 361 16.75 4.07 -10.13
CA ILE A 361 15.75 3.11 -10.64
C ILE A 361 14.44 3.28 -9.87
N LEU A 362 13.37 3.60 -10.59
CA LEU A 362 12.01 3.67 -10.06
C LEU A 362 11.13 2.67 -10.82
N LEU A 363 10.54 1.74 -10.07
CA LEU A 363 9.57 0.79 -10.57
C LEU A 363 8.17 1.27 -10.20
N LYS A 364 7.30 1.44 -11.19
CA LYS A 364 5.89 1.73 -10.96
C LYS A 364 5.07 0.49 -11.30
N PRO A 365 4.43 -0.16 -10.32
CA PRO A 365 3.54 -1.28 -10.60
C PRO A 365 2.45 -0.84 -11.58
N THR A 366 2.24 -1.60 -12.66
CA THR A 366 1.17 -1.33 -13.63
C THR A 366 0.03 -2.35 -13.47
N ASP A 367 0.36 -3.60 -13.15
CA ASP A 367 -0.53 -4.77 -13.07
C ASP A 367 0.08 -5.77 -12.06
N ASP A 368 -0.63 -6.86 -11.70
CA ASP A 368 -0.14 -7.89 -10.74
C ASP A 368 1.19 -8.58 -11.15
N CYS A 369 1.64 -8.45 -12.40
CA CYS A 369 2.82 -9.16 -12.94
C CYS A 369 3.87 -8.26 -13.61
N GLY A 370 3.67 -6.94 -13.62
CA GLY A 370 4.50 -6.00 -14.40
C GLY A 370 4.76 -4.68 -13.70
N SER A 371 5.81 -3.99 -14.14
CA SER A 371 6.11 -2.64 -13.69
C SER A 371 6.67 -1.81 -14.84
N GLN A 372 6.28 -0.55 -14.87
CA GLN A 372 6.96 0.46 -15.66
C GLN A 372 8.33 0.73 -15.02
N VAL A 373 9.38 0.57 -15.82
CA VAL A 373 10.77 0.76 -15.42
C VAL A 373 11.20 2.15 -15.83
N ILE A 374 11.58 2.96 -14.85
CA ILE A 374 12.09 4.31 -15.02
C ILE A 374 13.55 4.31 -14.57
N VAL A 375 14.46 4.76 -15.42
CA VAL A 375 15.89 4.85 -15.15
C VAL A 375 16.34 6.30 -15.30
N ASN A 376 16.97 6.85 -14.25
CA ASN A 376 17.40 8.25 -14.16
C ASN A 376 16.29 9.22 -14.59
N GLY A 377 15.06 8.97 -14.09
CA GLY A 377 13.89 9.79 -14.37
C GLY A 377 13.21 9.60 -15.73
N LYS A 378 13.73 8.71 -16.58
CA LYS A 378 13.19 8.45 -17.94
C LYS A 378 12.57 7.07 -18.04
N VAL A 379 11.38 7.00 -18.63
CA VAL A 379 10.68 5.74 -18.87
C VAL A 379 11.47 4.92 -19.89
N VAL A 380 11.91 3.72 -19.50
CA VAL A 380 12.56 2.74 -20.38
C VAL A 380 11.52 1.86 -21.05
N GLY A 381 10.45 1.51 -20.32
CA GLY A 381 9.34 0.70 -20.83
C GLY A 381 8.64 -0.08 -19.71
N ASN A 382 7.64 -0.86 -20.07
CA ASN A 382 6.97 -1.77 -19.15
C ASN A 382 7.62 -3.16 -19.25
N MET A 383 8.01 -3.74 -18.11
CA MET A 383 8.64 -5.05 -18.06
C MET A 383 7.88 -5.96 -17.09
N ARG A 384 7.82 -7.25 -17.41
CA ARG A 384 7.35 -8.26 -16.44
C ARG A 384 8.40 -8.49 -15.37
N ALA A 385 8.00 -8.91 -14.17
CA ALA A 385 8.93 -9.10 -13.03
C ALA A 385 10.14 -9.99 -13.38
N ARG A 386 9.92 -11.10 -14.11
CA ARG A 386 11.00 -12.01 -14.54
C ARG A 386 11.97 -11.38 -15.54
N GLU A 387 11.45 -10.60 -16.47
CA GLU A 387 12.25 -9.86 -17.46
C GLU A 387 13.10 -8.80 -16.74
N TYR A 388 12.49 -8.05 -15.82
CA TYR A 388 13.18 -7.07 -15.00
C TYR A 388 14.30 -7.71 -14.15
N PHE A 389 14.04 -8.87 -13.53
CA PHE A 389 15.05 -9.56 -12.72
C PHE A 389 16.29 -9.99 -13.53
N GLN A 390 16.14 -10.27 -14.82
CA GLN A 390 17.28 -10.51 -15.72
C GLN A 390 17.93 -9.20 -16.18
N TYR A 391 17.11 -8.17 -16.39
CA TYR A 391 17.54 -6.86 -16.87
C TYR A 391 18.32 -6.05 -15.81
N LYS A 392 17.97 -6.17 -14.52
CA LYS A 392 18.52 -5.34 -13.43
C LYS A 392 20.05 -5.31 -13.34
N LYS A 393 20.73 -6.40 -13.75
CA LYS A 393 22.20 -6.45 -13.82
C LYS A 393 22.79 -5.41 -14.76
N LYS A 394 22.09 -5.11 -15.85
CA LYS A 394 22.52 -4.14 -16.84
C LYS A 394 22.40 -2.70 -16.34
N LEU A 395 21.69 -2.48 -15.23
CA LEU A 395 21.49 -1.17 -14.61
C LEU A 395 22.55 -0.85 -13.54
N ILE A 396 23.44 -1.78 -13.20
CA ILE A 396 24.55 -1.51 -12.25
C ILE A 396 25.40 -0.30 -12.69
N PRO A 397 25.78 -0.14 -13.98
CA PRO A 397 26.49 1.05 -14.44
C PRO A 397 25.68 2.35 -14.22
N ASP A 398 24.37 2.34 -14.41
CA ASP A 398 23.51 3.50 -14.16
C ASP A 398 23.46 3.86 -12.67
N ILE A 399 23.39 2.85 -11.79
CA ILE A 399 23.45 3.02 -10.32
C ILE A 399 24.79 3.63 -9.92
N LEU A 400 25.91 3.07 -10.39
CA LEU A 400 27.24 3.56 -10.05
C LEU A 400 27.47 4.98 -10.59
N HIS A 401 26.99 5.28 -11.79
CA HIS A 401 27.04 6.63 -12.34
C HIS A 401 26.28 7.64 -11.47
N ALA A 402 25.10 7.26 -10.96
CA ALA A 402 24.34 8.10 -10.06
C ALA A 402 25.08 8.32 -8.72
N VAL A 403 25.72 7.28 -8.17
CA VAL A 403 26.58 7.42 -6.97
C VAL A 403 27.76 8.37 -7.25
N GLU A 404 28.48 8.19 -8.35
CA GLU A 404 29.60 9.07 -8.73
C GLU A 404 29.16 10.53 -8.81
N LYS A 405 27.97 10.80 -9.35
CA LYS A 405 27.41 12.16 -9.41
C LYS A 405 27.11 12.73 -8.03
N LEU A 406 26.59 11.92 -7.12
CA LEU A 406 26.30 12.35 -5.75
C LEU A 406 27.59 12.57 -4.93
N GLU A 407 28.64 11.77 -5.18
CA GLU A 407 29.96 11.95 -4.55
C GLU A 407 30.64 13.28 -4.92
N GLU A 408 30.32 13.86 -6.09
CA GLU A 408 30.84 15.18 -6.50
C GLU A 408 30.35 16.30 -5.56
N GLU A 409 29.18 16.13 -4.92
CA GLU A 409 28.45 17.19 -4.23
C GLU A 409 28.31 16.96 -2.71
N ALA A 410 28.44 15.71 -2.25
CA ALA A 410 28.22 15.31 -0.86
C ALA A 410 29.51 14.89 -0.12
N ASP A 411 29.51 15.10 1.19
CA ASP A 411 30.47 14.52 2.13
C ASP A 411 29.97 13.16 2.66
N ILE A 412 28.65 12.98 2.77
CA ILE A 412 27.99 11.75 3.27
C ILE A 412 26.86 11.34 2.33
N ILE A 413 26.77 10.04 1.98
CA ILE A 413 25.66 9.44 1.25
C ILE A 413 24.95 8.44 2.16
N VAL A 414 23.70 8.73 2.50
CA VAL A 414 22.85 7.84 3.31
C VAL A 414 22.04 6.95 2.39
N ILE A 415 22.35 5.67 2.38
CA ILE A 415 21.73 4.68 1.49
C ILE A 415 20.56 4.02 2.21
N GLU A 416 19.37 4.00 1.61
CA GLU A 416 18.24 3.22 2.09
C GLU A 416 18.16 1.88 1.35
N GLY A 417 18.10 0.76 2.08
CA GLY A 417 17.82 -0.55 1.51
C GLY A 417 16.35 -0.76 1.14
N ALA A 418 16.03 -1.88 0.49
CA ALA A 418 14.66 -2.23 0.12
C ALA A 418 14.26 -3.59 0.70
N GLY A 419 13.09 -3.69 1.33
CA GLY A 419 12.67 -4.95 1.97
C GLY A 419 13.65 -5.41 3.05
N SER A 420 13.91 -6.72 3.07
CA SER A 420 14.87 -7.39 3.98
C SER A 420 16.15 -7.84 3.26
N PRO A 421 17.34 -7.69 3.85
CA PRO A 421 18.58 -8.19 3.26
C PRO A 421 18.71 -9.71 3.29
N ALA A 422 17.88 -10.40 4.10
CA ALA A 422 17.89 -11.85 4.23
C ALA A 422 16.90 -12.56 3.29
N GLU A 423 16.48 -11.92 2.20
CA GLU A 423 15.63 -12.56 1.18
C GLU A 423 16.45 -13.50 0.29
N ILE A 424 16.64 -14.74 0.78
CA ILE A 424 17.46 -15.80 0.15
C ILE A 424 17.12 -15.98 -1.35
N ASN A 425 15.85 -15.82 -1.70
CA ASN A 425 15.36 -15.97 -3.08
C ASN A 425 15.78 -14.83 -4.02
N LEU A 426 16.09 -13.63 -3.49
CA LEU A 426 16.47 -12.44 -4.26
C LEU A 426 17.96 -12.10 -4.13
N LYS A 427 18.69 -12.83 -3.29
CA LYS A 427 20.12 -12.66 -3.00
C LYS A 427 20.99 -12.72 -4.26
N GLN A 428 20.66 -13.61 -5.19
CA GLN A 428 21.39 -13.71 -6.44
C GLN A 428 21.18 -12.42 -7.25
N ASN A 429 22.24 -11.61 -7.32
CA ASN A 429 22.26 -10.31 -8.02
C ASN A 429 21.44 -9.23 -7.31
N ASP A 430 21.52 -9.20 -5.99
CA ASP A 430 21.04 -8.08 -5.20
C ASP A 430 21.72 -6.77 -5.63
N ILE A 431 20.92 -5.73 -5.82
CA ILE A 431 21.35 -4.35 -6.13
C ILE A 431 20.72 -3.34 -5.18
N VAL A 432 19.99 -3.80 -4.16
CA VAL A 432 19.17 -2.97 -3.27
C VAL A 432 19.56 -3.09 -1.80
N ASN A 433 20.18 -4.20 -1.37
CA ASN A 433 20.60 -4.43 0.01
C ASN A 433 22.11 -4.70 0.11
N MET A 434 22.52 -5.92 0.49
CA MET A 434 23.92 -6.29 0.70
C MET A 434 24.74 -6.22 -0.57
N GLY A 435 24.14 -6.49 -1.73
CA GLY A 435 24.79 -6.27 -3.01
C GLY A 435 25.15 -4.81 -3.24
N MET A 436 24.25 -3.87 -2.87
CA MET A 436 24.54 -2.43 -2.93
C MET A 436 25.60 -2.04 -1.90
N ALA A 437 25.49 -2.51 -0.65
CA ALA A 437 26.48 -2.26 0.39
C ALA A 437 27.88 -2.72 -0.04
N LYS A 438 27.99 -3.87 -0.71
CA LYS A 438 29.25 -4.39 -1.25
C LYS A 438 29.79 -3.55 -2.41
N LEU A 439 28.94 -3.03 -3.29
CA LEU A 439 29.35 -2.22 -4.45
C LEU A 439 30.03 -0.90 -4.05
N VAL A 440 29.60 -0.27 -2.96
CA VAL A 440 30.15 1.02 -2.47
C VAL A 440 30.92 0.91 -1.15
N ASP A 441 31.12 -0.32 -0.66
CA ASP A 441 31.78 -0.61 0.62
C ASP A 441 31.17 0.15 1.83
N ALA A 442 29.84 0.14 1.93
CA ALA A 442 29.11 0.86 2.97
C ALA A 442 28.95 0.02 4.27
N PRO A 443 29.16 0.63 5.46
CA PRO A 443 28.69 0.06 6.73
C PRO A 443 27.15 0.08 6.78
N VAL A 444 26.57 -0.92 7.42
CA VAL A 444 25.12 -1.16 7.47
C VAL A 444 24.59 -1.02 8.90
N LEU A 445 23.50 -0.27 9.04
CA LEU A 445 22.60 -0.27 10.19
C LEU A 445 21.38 -1.14 9.87
N LEU A 446 21.06 -2.10 10.74
CA LEU A 446 19.91 -2.99 10.57
C LEU A 446 18.77 -2.61 11.53
N VAL A 447 17.63 -2.22 10.96
CA VAL A 447 16.44 -1.76 11.70
C VAL A 447 15.44 -2.89 11.88
N GLY A 448 15.04 -3.17 13.13
CA GLY A 448 13.92 -4.05 13.48
C GLY A 448 12.74 -3.25 14.01
N ASP A 449 11.52 -3.75 13.82
CA ASP A 449 10.29 -3.10 14.29
C ASP A 449 9.66 -3.91 15.42
N ILE A 450 9.58 -3.30 16.61
CA ILE A 450 9.03 -3.93 17.81
C ILE A 450 7.51 -3.90 17.89
N ASP A 451 6.86 -2.96 17.21
CA ASP A 451 5.40 -2.79 17.23
C ASP A 451 4.73 -3.98 16.52
N ARG A 452 5.38 -4.55 15.50
CA ARG A 452 4.97 -5.82 14.85
C ARG A 452 5.30 -7.09 15.64
N GLY A 453 5.99 -6.96 16.78
CA GLY A 453 6.36 -8.08 17.66
C GLY A 453 7.57 -8.90 17.19
N GLY A 454 8.23 -9.59 18.13
CA GLY A 454 9.33 -10.51 17.83
C GLY A 454 10.65 -9.85 17.37
N VAL A 455 10.89 -8.57 17.68
CA VAL A 455 12.04 -7.80 17.18
C VAL A 455 13.40 -8.47 17.39
N PHE A 456 13.57 -9.18 18.51
CA PHE A 456 14.80 -9.91 18.82
C PHE A 456 15.06 -11.04 17.81
N ALA A 457 14.01 -11.80 17.46
CA ALA A 457 14.08 -12.86 16.45
C ALA A 457 14.24 -12.27 15.04
N GLN A 458 13.62 -11.12 14.76
CA GLN A 458 13.80 -10.43 13.48
C GLN A 458 15.27 -10.06 13.26
N LEU A 459 15.90 -9.41 14.24
CA LEU A 459 17.30 -8.95 14.14
C LEU A 459 18.26 -10.14 14.11
N LEU A 460 18.21 -11.04 15.10
CA LEU A 460 19.11 -12.19 15.15
C LEU A 460 18.90 -13.15 13.98
N GLY A 461 17.65 -13.40 13.59
CA GLY A 461 17.34 -14.25 12.45
C GLY A 461 17.86 -13.67 11.14
N THR A 462 17.79 -12.35 10.97
CA THR A 462 18.39 -11.69 9.80
C THR A 462 19.90 -11.86 9.81
N LEU A 463 20.57 -11.59 10.94
CA LEU A 463 22.03 -11.73 11.08
C LEU A 463 22.53 -13.16 10.81
N GLU A 464 21.79 -14.16 11.25
CA GLU A 464 22.13 -15.58 11.08
C GLU A 464 22.01 -16.04 9.61
N LEU A 465 21.13 -15.40 8.82
CA LEU A 465 20.92 -15.73 7.41
C LEU A 465 21.92 -15.04 6.46
N LEU A 466 22.68 -14.06 6.95
CA LEU A 466 23.70 -13.35 6.18
C LEU A 466 24.96 -14.21 6.03
N GLU A 467 25.63 -14.09 4.88
CA GLU A 467 26.97 -14.64 4.72
C GLU A 467 27.97 -13.90 5.63
N PRO A 468 29.08 -14.52 6.03
CA PRO A 468 30.08 -13.88 6.90
C PRO A 468 30.53 -12.50 6.39
N GLU A 469 30.83 -12.37 5.09
CA GLU A 469 31.21 -11.09 4.48
C GLU A 469 30.10 -10.03 4.55
N GLU A 470 28.83 -10.43 4.54
CA GLU A 470 27.67 -9.53 4.61
C GLU A 470 27.40 -9.12 6.05
N ARG A 471 27.47 -10.09 6.98
CA ARG A 471 27.33 -9.87 8.43
C ARG A 471 28.40 -8.91 8.92
N ASP A 472 29.64 -9.03 8.44
CA ASP A 472 30.74 -8.12 8.77
C ASP A 472 30.46 -6.66 8.40
N ARG A 473 29.55 -6.39 7.45
CA ARG A 473 29.14 -5.02 7.07
C ARG A 473 28.13 -4.44 8.03
N VAL A 474 27.37 -5.27 8.74
CA VAL A 474 26.41 -4.79 9.73
C VAL A 474 27.18 -4.32 10.96
N LYS A 475 27.18 -3.01 11.18
CA LYS A 475 27.92 -2.38 12.27
C LYS A 475 27.04 -1.97 13.44
N GLY A 476 25.73 -1.86 13.24
CA GLY A 476 24.80 -1.50 14.32
C GLY A 476 23.38 -2.01 14.11
N LEU A 477 22.69 -2.28 15.21
CA LEU A 477 21.28 -2.67 15.26
C LEU A 477 20.43 -1.52 15.80
N ILE A 478 19.22 -1.36 15.25
CA ILE A 478 18.24 -0.37 15.70
C ILE A 478 16.94 -1.09 16.03
N ILE A 479 16.43 -0.90 17.24
CA ILE A 479 15.07 -1.28 17.62
C ILE A 479 14.18 -0.05 17.41
N ASN A 480 13.22 -0.12 16.51
CA ASN A 480 12.35 0.99 16.16
C ASN A 480 10.92 0.81 16.71
N LYS A 481 10.19 1.93 16.83
CA LYS A 481 8.79 2.02 17.28
C LYS A 481 8.55 1.53 18.71
N PHE A 482 9.53 1.71 19.60
CA PHE A 482 9.38 1.32 20.99
C PHE A 482 8.35 2.19 21.73
N ARG A 483 7.56 1.57 22.61
CA ARG A 483 6.58 2.25 23.45
C ARG A 483 6.81 1.84 24.90
N GLY A 484 6.97 2.81 25.79
CA GLY A 484 7.11 2.58 27.23
C GLY A 484 8.50 2.89 27.77
N ASP A 485 8.84 2.28 28.90
CA ASP A 485 10.11 2.49 29.60
C ASP A 485 11.22 1.61 29.01
N LYS A 486 12.28 2.25 28.50
CA LYS A 486 13.41 1.57 27.84
C LYS A 486 14.10 0.57 28.76
N THR A 487 14.12 0.79 30.07
CA THR A 487 14.80 -0.09 31.03
C THR A 487 14.25 -1.52 31.04
N ILE A 488 13.02 -1.71 30.57
CA ILE A 488 12.40 -3.03 30.40
C ILE A 488 13.10 -3.84 29.30
N LEU A 489 13.70 -3.17 28.31
CA LEU A 489 14.38 -3.81 27.18
C LEU A 489 15.86 -4.15 27.45
N ASP A 490 16.48 -3.58 28.48
CA ASP A 490 17.93 -3.72 28.72
C ASP A 490 18.42 -5.17 28.70
N PRO A 491 17.77 -6.15 29.36
CA PRO A 491 18.21 -7.56 29.30
C PRO A 491 18.11 -8.17 27.90
N GLY A 492 17.14 -7.72 27.09
CA GLY A 492 16.99 -8.16 25.71
C GLY A 492 18.03 -7.54 24.78
N ILE A 493 18.43 -6.29 25.06
CA ILE A 493 19.52 -5.60 24.35
C ILE A 493 20.85 -6.29 24.62
N GLU A 494 21.16 -6.60 25.89
CA GLU A 494 22.36 -7.36 26.26
C GLU A 494 22.42 -8.70 25.51
N MET A 495 21.30 -9.44 25.47
CA MET A 495 21.21 -10.70 24.72
C MET A 495 21.45 -10.50 23.21
N LEU A 496 20.94 -9.42 22.62
CA LEU A 496 21.15 -9.12 21.19
C LEU A 496 22.62 -8.88 20.89
N GLU A 497 23.30 -8.08 21.71
CA GLU A 497 24.71 -7.75 21.51
C GLU A 497 25.58 -9.01 21.71
N GLU A 498 25.32 -9.81 22.74
CA GLU A 498 26.06 -11.04 23.02
C GLU A 498 25.90 -12.10 21.92
N ARG A 499 24.67 -12.31 21.41
CA ARG A 499 24.40 -13.34 20.39
C ARG A 499 24.67 -12.86 18.96
N GLY A 500 24.43 -11.57 18.72
CA GLY A 500 24.60 -10.95 17.41
C GLY A 500 26.04 -10.56 17.12
N ASP A 501 26.86 -10.33 18.16
CA ASP A 501 28.22 -9.76 18.08
C ASP A 501 28.24 -8.40 17.36
N ILE A 502 27.13 -7.65 17.48
CA ILE A 502 26.90 -6.35 16.85
C ILE A 502 26.19 -5.45 17.86
N PRO A 503 26.65 -4.21 18.07
CA PRO A 503 26.07 -3.31 19.07
C PRO A 503 24.67 -2.84 18.68
N VAL A 504 23.81 -2.63 19.68
CA VAL A 504 22.54 -1.91 19.50
C VAL A 504 22.85 -0.41 19.55
N THR A 505 22.84 0.23 18.39
CA THR A 505 23.15 1.67 18.24
C THR A 505 21.96 2.56 18.50
N GLY A 506 20.74 2.03 18.66
CA GLY A 506 19.58 2.85 19.01
C GLY A 506 18.33 2.07 19.37
N VAL A 507 17.53 2.66 20.26
CA VAL A 507 16.17 2.19 20.60
C VAL A 507 15.22 3.35 20.40
N LEU A 508 14.70 3.49 19.19
CA LEU A 508 13.87 4.62 18.80
C LEU A 508 12.44 4.47 19.30
N PRO A 509 11.86 5.50 19.94
CA PRO A 509 10.48 5.47 20.36
C PRO A 509 9.54 5.51 19.14
N TYR A 510 8.29 5.11 19.34
CA TYR A 510 7.25 5.40 18.36
C TYR A 510 7.03 6.92 18.30
N MET A 511 7.29 7.50 17.13
CA MET A 511 7.09 8.92 16.86
C MET A 511 5.82 9.11 16.05
N ASN A 512 4.98 10.07 16.45
CA ASN A 512 3.83 10.49 15.67
C ASN A 512 4.23 11.68 14.80
N LEU A 513 4.81 11.40 13.63
CA LEU A 513 5.31 12.41 12.70
C LEU A 513 4.36 12.59 11.51
N HIS A 514 4.25 13.81 11.00
CA HIS A 514 3.42 14.17 9.85
C HIS A 514 4.22 14.20 8.54
N LEU A 515 5.14 13.24 8.35
CA LEU A 515 5.98 13.14 7.16
C LEU A 515 5.38 12.19 6.11
N GLU A 516 5.72 12.44 4.84
CA GLU A 516 5.32 11.60 3.70
C GLU A 516 6.17 10.32 3.66
N ASP A 517 5.83 9.32 4.49
CA ASP A 517 6.42 7.98 4.39
C ASP A 517 5.54 7.07 3.51
N GLU A 518 6.17 6.13 2.82
CA GLU A 518 5.52 5.14 1.96
C GLU A 518 4.51 4.28 2.76
N ASP A 519 4.74 4.11 4.05
CA ASP A 519 4.02 3.22 4.95
C ASP A 519 2.88 3.89 5.76
N SER A 520 2.75 5.23 5.76
CA SER A 520 1.84 5.95 6.68
C SER A 520 0.39 6.11 6.19
N LEU A 521 0.05 5.56 5.02
CA LEU A 521 -1.27 5.70 4.39
C LEU A 521 -2.43 5.18 5.25
N THR A 522 -2.26 4.04 5.93
CA THR A 522 -3.38 3.34 6.58
C THR A 522 -3.83 4.00 7.89
N GLU A 523 -2.89 4.46 8.72
CA GLU A 523 -3.20 5.02 10.04
C GLU A 523 -3.93 6.37 9.97
N ARG A 524 -3.71 7.16 8.90
CA ARG A 524 -4.31 8.48 8.73
C ARG A 524 -5.80 8.44 8.39
N PHE A 525 -6.23 7.46 7.59
CA PHE A 525 -7.63 7.31 7.19
C PHE A 525 -8.56 6.86 8.33
N GLU A 526 -8.01 6.43 9.47
CA GLU A 526 -8.77 5.90 10.60
C GLU A 526 -8.97 6.92 11.75
N ARG A 527 -8.31 8.09 11.69
CA ARG A 527 -8.42 9.12 12.73
C ARG A 527 -9.70 9.94 12.55
N LYS A 528 -10.57 9.94 13.58
CA LYS A 528 -11.66 10.92 13.70
C LYS A 528 -11.15 12.18 14.38
N ALA A 529 -10.85 13.21 13.60
CA ALA A 529 -10.51 14.52 14.13
C ALA A 529 -11.73 15.17 14.80
N LYS A 530 -11.51 15.87 15.93
CA LYS A 530 -12.55 16.65 16.62
C LYS A 530 -12.29 18.12 16.35
N GLY A 531 -13.27 18.79 15.74
CA GLY A 531 -13.17 20.19 15.34
C GLY A 531 -14.55 20.80 15.18
N ARG A 532 -14.63 22.13 15.30
CA ARG A 532 -15.87 22.90 15.08
C ARG A 532 -16.12 23.13 13.58
N ILE A 533 -15.06 23.08 12.78
CA ILE A 533 -15.07 23.19 11.32
C ILE A 533 -14.78 21.80 10.75
N GLN A 534 -15.65 21.31 9.87
CA GLN A 534 -15.58 19.96 9.32
C GLN A 534 -15.21 20.03 7.84
N ILE A 535 -14.01 19.58 7.50
CA ILE A 535 -13.53 19.48 6.12
C ILE A 535 -13.51 18.00 5.73
N SER A 536 -14.26 17.64 4.71
CA SER A 536 -14.37 16.25 4.25
C SER A 536 -13.72 16.07 2.89
N VAL A 537 -12.78 15.14 2.80
CA VAL A 537 -12.14 14.71 1.56
C VAL A 537 -12.77 13.38 1.13
N ILE A 538 -13.23 13.28 -0.12
CA ILE A 538 -13.72 11.99 -0.64
C ILE A 538 -12.54 11.02 -0.76
N ARG A 539 -12.57 9.92 -0.02
CA ARG A 539 -11.56 8.85 -0.10
C ARG A 539 -11.84 7.96 -1.30
N LEU A 540 -11.36 8.41 -2.45
CA LEU A 540 -11.43 7.67 -3.71
C LEU A 540 -10.62 6.36 -3.64
N PRO A 541 -11.06 5.27 -4.31
CA PRO A 541 -10.32 4.02 -4.36
C PRO A 541 -8.87 4.15 -4.84
N HIS A 542 -8.62 5.06 -5.81
CA HIS A 542 -7.29 5.32 -6.36
C HIS A 542 -6.78 6.73 -6.01
N ILE A 543 -7.13 7.25 -4.82
CA ILE A 543 -6.70 8.55 -4.33
C ILE A 543 -5.17 8.74 -4.47
N SER A 544 -4.77 9.92 -4.94
CA SER A 544 -3.38 10.35 -5.00
C SER A 544 -3.19 11.62 -4.19
N ASN A 545 -1.94 11.87 -3.74
CA ASN A 545 -1.55 13.15 -3.12
C ASN A 545 -2.47 13.55 -1.95
N PHE A 546 -2.84 12.58 -1.12
CA PHE A 546 -3.72 12.80 0.03
C PHE A 546 -3.13 13.79 1.05
N THR A 547 -1.81 13.94 1.08
CA THR A 547 -1.09 14.87 1.97
C THR A 547 -1.30 16.34 1.63
N ASP A 548 -1.86 16.67 0.45
CA ASP A 548 -2.18 18.05 0.01
C ASP A 548 -3.11 18.79 1.00
N PHE A 549 -3.77 18.08 1.91
CA PHE A 549 -4.73 18.64 2.86
C PHE A 549 -4.24 18.65 4.31
N ASP A 550 -3.04 18.12 4.59
CA ASP A 550 -2.51 18.01 5.96
C ASP A 550 -2.35 19.36 6.65
N VAL A 551 -2.12 20.42 5.87
CA VAL A 551 -2.02 21.80 6.35
C VAL A 551 -3.23 22.25 7.18
N PHE A 552 -4.41 21.68 6.94
CA PHE A 552 -5.62 21.98 7.71
C PHE A 552 -5.58 21.39 9.12
N GLU A 553 -4.81 20.33 9.36
CA GLU A 553 -4.68 19.70 10.69
C GLU A 553 -3.91 20.58 11.68
N GLN A 554 -3.18 21.60 11.21
CA GLN A 554 -2.51 22.59 12.05
C GLN A 554 -3.48 23.41 12.90
N ILE A 555 -4.74 23.53 12.46
CA ILE A 555 -5.74 24.39 13.08
C ILE A 555 -6.61 23.54 14.02
N PRO A 556 -6.53 23.74 15.35
CA PRO A 556 -7.26 22.90 16.33
C PRO A 556 -8.78 22.89 16.14
N GLU A 557 -9.33 23.96 15.57
CA GLU A 557 -10.75 24.07 15.25
C GLU A 557 -11.19 23.23 14.07
N VAL A 558 -10.27 22.75 13.24
CA VAL A 558 -10.56 22.03 12.00
C VAL A 558 -10.47 20.52 12.24
N ALA A 559 -11.51 19.82 11.84
CA ALA A 559 -11.52 18.38 11.69
C ALA A 559 -11.45 18.05 10.20
N LEU A 560 -10.29 17.57 9.77
CA LEU A 560 -10.12 16.95 8.45
C LEU A 560 -10.54 15.48 8.54
N GLN A 561 -11.40 15.03 7.62
CA GLN A 561 -11.83 13.64 7.57
C GLN A 561 -11.89 13.09 6.15
N TYR A 562 -11.53 11.83 6.00
CA TYR A 562 -11.60 11.09 4.74
C TYR A 562 -12.85 10.23 4.72
N ILE A 563 -13.80 10.58 3.86
CA ILE A 563 -15.14 9.99 3.85
C ILE A 563 -15.33 9.05 2.66
N GLN A 564 -16.08 7.97 2.86
CA GLN A 564 -16.38 6.97 1.82
C GLN A 564 -17.88 6.74 1.62
N ARG A 565 -18.71 7.20 2.56
CA ARG A 565 -20.15 6.91 2.56
C ARG A 565 -20.96 8.21 2.45
N PRO A 566 -22.05 8.22 1.66
CA PRO A 566 -22.91 9.39 1.47
C PRO A 566 -23.38 10.07 2.76
N ARG A 567 -23.66 9.29 3.82
CA ARG A 567 -24.14 9.78 5.12
C ARG A 567 -23.12 10.65 5.87
N GLU A 568 -21.84 10.54 5.52
CA GLU A 568 -20.76 11.28 6.20
C GLU A 568 -20.67 12.74 5.72
N LEU A 569 -21.39 13.11 4.65
CA LEU A 569 -21.45 14.49 4.16
C LEU A 569 -22.35 15.41 5.00
N GLU A 570 -23.19 14.87 5.89
CA GLU A 570 -24.26 15.64 6.56
C GLU A 570 -23.73 16.86 7.36
N ASP A 571 -22.61 16.70 8.05
CA ASP A 571 -22.00 17.75 8.89
C ASP A 571 -20.80 18.46 8.22
N THR A 572 -20.64 18.31 6.90
CA THR A 572 -19.47 18.84 6.18
C THR A 572 -19.61 20.34 5.88
N ASP A 573 -18.61 21.14 6.23
CA ASP A 573 -18.57 22.57 5.93
C ASP A 573 -17.81 22.89 4.62
N LEU A 574 -16.85 22.04 4.26
CA LEU A 574 -16.14 22.07 2.98
C LEU A 574 -15.93 20.65 2.45
N LEU A 575 -16.34 20.41 1.21
CA LEU A 575 -16.10 19.16 0.52
C LEU A 575 -14.93 19.28 -0.45
N ILE A 576 -14.01 18.32 -0.40
CA ILE A 576 -12.86 18.23 -1.30
C ILE A 576 -12.94 16.94 -2.12
N LEU A 577 -12.83 17.08 -3.44
CA LEU A 577 -12.60 15.98 -4.39
C LEU A 577 -11.09 15.94 -4.70
N PRO A 578 -10.34 14.96 -4.17
CA PRO A 578 -8.89 14.93 -4.31
C PRO A 578 -8.45 14.44 -5.69
N GLY A 579 -7.14 14.45 -5.94
CA GLY A 579 -6.55 13.81 -7.11
C GLY A 579 -6.74 12.29 -7.10
N THR A 580 -6.74 11.69 -8.29
CA THR A 580 -6.77 10.24 -8.48
C THR A 580 -5.90 9.84 -9.66
N LYS A 581 -5.42 8.59 -9.64
CA LYS A 581 -4.65 7.96 -10.72
C LYS A 581 -5.53 7.25 -11.75
N ASN A 582 -6.82 7.11 -11.47
CA ASN A 582 -7.78 6.53 -12.40
C ASN A 582 -9.12 7.27 -12.28
N THR A 583 -9.20 8.38 -13.00
CA THR A 583 -10.33 9.31 -12.96
C THR A 583 -11.61 8.65 -13.44
N ILE A 584 -11.56 7.84 -14.50
CA ILE A 584 -12.75 7.16 -15.01
C ILE A 584 -13.26 6.09 -14.04
N SER A 585 -12.37 5.25 -13.49
CA SER A 585 -12.76 4.20 -12.54
C SER A 585 -13.31 4.79 -11.25
N ASP A 586 -12.69 5.84 -10.72
CA ASP A 586 -13.16 6.48 -9.50
C ASP A 586 -14.46 7.25 -9.71
N MET A 587 -14.69 7.84 -10.90
CA MET A 587 -15.99 8.42 -11.24
C MET A 587 -17.09 7.35 -11.31
N LYS A 588 -16.80 6.14 -11.82
CA LYS A 588 -17.74 5.00 -11.75
C LYS A 588 -18.06 4.65 -10.31
N TRP A 589 -17.05 4.56 -9.44
CA TRP A 589 -17.24 4.30 -8.02
C TRP A 589 -18.10 5.38 -7.33
N ILE A 590 -17.89 6.67 -7.64
CA ILE A 590 -18.73 7.77 -7.12
C ILE A 590 -20.21 7.56 -7.50
N LYS A 591 -20.49 7.12 -8.73
CA LYS A 591 -21.86 6.84 -9.19
C LYS A 591 -22.43 5.60 -8.51
N GLU A 592 -21.69 4.49 -8.49
CA GLU A 592 -22.13 3.18 -7.97
C GLU A 592 -22.32 3.17 -6.45
N SER A 593 -21.52 3.95 -5.71
CA SER A 593 -21.63 4.09 -4.25
C SER A 593 -22.81 4.97 -3.81
N GLY A 594 -23.49 5.65 -4.74
CA GLY A 594 -24.49 6.67 -4.44
C GLY A 594 -23.90 8.01 -3.96
N MET A 595 -22.57 8.14 -3.95
CA MET A 595 -21.86 9.35 -3.54
C MET A 595 -22.19 10.54 -4.47
N GLU A 596 -22.37 10.31 -5.76
CA GLU A 596 -22.79 11.32 -6.75
C GLU A 596 -24.02 12.11 -6.26
N THR A 597 -25.06 11.41 -5.81
CA THR A 597 -26.29 12.04 -5.34
C THR A 597 -26.06 12.90 -4.09
N ALA A 598 -25.18 12.47 -3.20
CA ALA A 598 -24.85 13.23 -1.98
C ALA A 598 -24.06 14.50 -2.32
N ILE A 599 -23.06 14.40 -3.20
CA ILE A 599 -22.25 15.54 -3.66
C ILE A 599 -23.16 16.58 -4.35
N LEU A 600 -24.04 16.14 -5.25
CA LEU A 600 -24.95 17.04 -5.96
C LEU A 600 -25.92 17.74 -5.00
N LYS A 601 -26.49 17.01 -4.03
CA LYS A 601 -27.34 17.61 -2.99
C LYS A 601 -26.59 18.59 -2.11
N TYR A 602 -25.32 18.29 -1.81
CA TYR A 602 -24.45 19.15 -1.02
C TYR A 602 -24.16 20.46 -1.76
N ALA A 603 -23.73 20.38 -3.02
CA ALA A 603 -23.47 21.53 -3.87
C ALA A 603 -24.73 22.38 -4.11
N ALA A 604 -25.89 21.74 -4.34
CA ALA A 604 -27.16 22.44 -4.55
C ALA A 604 -27.65 23.27 -3.35
N LYS A 605 -27.15 22.98 -2.13
CA LYS A 605 -27.39 23.82 -0.93
C LYS A 605 -26.51 25.08 -0.90
N GLY A 606 -25.65 25.28 -1.89
CA GLY A 606 -24.67 26.38 -1.91
C GLY A 606 -23.47 26.13 -1.00
N ASN A 607 -23.18 24.88 -0.65
CA ASN A 607 -21.98 24.54 0.12
C ASN A 607 -20.73 24.48 -0.78
N PRO A 608 -19.53 24.74 -0.25
CA PRO A 608 -18.33 24.86 -1.06
C PRO A 608 -17.75 23.49 -1.44
N VAL A 609 -17.40 23.33 -2.72
CA VAL A 609 -16.76 22.12 -3.26
C VAL A 609 -15.46 22.51 -3.97
N ILE A 610 -14.35 21.90 -3.57
CA ILE A 610 -13.04 22.09 -4.21
C ILE A 610 -12.60 20.79 -4.87
N GLY A 611 -12.33 20.79 -6.18
CA GLY A 611 -11.74 19.68 -6.91
C GLY A 611 -10.26 19.92 -7.22
N ILE A 612 -9.42 18.92 -6.95
CA ILE A 612 -7.99 18.94 -7.28
C ILE A 612 -7.68 17.85 -8.31
N CYS A 613 -7.00 18.21 -9.41
CA CYS A 613 -6.56 17.31 -10.46
C CYS A 613 -7.69 16.39 -10.98
N GLY A 614 -7.63 15.07 -10.76
CA GLY A 614 -8.71 14.15 -11.13
C GLY A 614 -10.08 14.52 -10.53
N GLY A 615 -10.10 15.05 -9.30
CA GLY A 615 -11.32 15.57 -8.68
C GLY A 615 -11.87 16.80 -9.39
N TYR A 616 -11.00 17.67 -9.91
CA TYR A 616 -11.38 18.79 -10.78
C TYR A 616 -11.97 18.28 -12.11
N GLN A 617 -11.36 17.28 -12.73
CA GLN A 617 -11.87 16.65 -13.95
C GLN A 617 -13.27 16.03 -13.75
N MET A 618 -13.50 15.39 -12.59
CA MET A 618 -14.80 14.81 -12.21
C MET A 618 -15.90 15.85 -12.01
N MET A 619 -15.57 17.10 -11.67
CA MET A 619 -16.58 18.17 -11.55
C MET A 619 -17.19 18.56 -12.91
N GLY A 620 -16.52 18.23 -14.02
CA GLY A 620 -17.01 18.50 -15.37
C GLY A 620 -18.24 17.69 -15.77
N GLN A 621 -18.77 17.97 -16.97
CA GLN A 621 -19.89 17.26 -17.58
C GLN A 621 -19.48 15.90 -18.14
N LYS A 622 -18.25 15.79 -18.67
CA LYS A 622 -17.77 14.58 -19.35
C LYS A 622 -16.26 14.40 -19.18
N ILE A 623 -15.85 13.14 -19.02
CA ILE A 623 -14.46 12.68 -19.08
C ILE A 623 -14.38 11.61 -20.19
N ALA A 624 -13.48 11.78 -21.14
CA ALA A 624 -13.28 10.84 -22.24
C ALA A 624 -11.81 10.39 -22.31
N ASP A 625 -11.58 9.09 -22.47
CA ASP A 625 -10.27 8.47 -22.67
C ASP A 625 -10.23 7.74 -24.02
N PRO A 626 -10.07 8.48 -25.13
CA PRO A 626 -10.10 7.90 -26.47
C PRO A 626 -8.91 6.97 -26.74
N ASN A 627 -7.80 7.15 -26.02
CA ASN A 627 -6.54 6.43 -26.24
C ASN A 627 -6.33 5.27 -25.26
N GLY A 628 -7.23 5.07 -24.30
CA GLY A 628 -7.16 3.94 -23.37
C GLY A 628 -6.09 4.09 -22.29
N VAL A 629 -5.72 5.32 -21.94
CA VAL A 629 -4.67 5.64 -20.97
C VAL A 629 -5.00 5.10 -19.56
N GLU A 630 -6.26 5.18 -19.15
CA GLU A 630 -6.76 4.74 -17.83
C GLU A 630 -7.74 3.55 -17.95
N GLY A 631 -7.71 2.83 -19.08
CA GLY A 631 -8.62 1.73 -19.39
C GLY A 631 -9.70 2.08 -20.43
N GLY A 632 -9.72 3.32 -20.92
CA GLY A 632 -10.51 3.74 -22.06
C GLY A 632 -11.99 4.02 -21.80
N GLY A 633 -12.63 4.59 -22.82
CA GLY A 633 -14.07 4.84 -22.85
C GLY A 633 -14.43 6.27 -22.45
N GLU A 634 -15.69 6.49 -22.12
CA GLU A 634 -16.20 7.80 -21.72
C GLU A 634 -17.18 7.66 -20.55
N ILE A 635 -17.24 8.68 -19.72
CA ILE A 635 -18.16 8.75 -18.59
C ILE A 635 -18.65 10.19 -18.38
N ALA A 636 -19.92 10.32 -18.02
CA ALA A 636 -20.46 11.60 -17.54
C ALA A 636 -19.85 11.92 -16.17
N GLY A 637 -19.30 13.13 -16.01
CA GLY A 637 -18.85 13.62 -14.71
C GLY A 637 -20.03 14.03 -13.82
N LEU A 638 -19.77 14.82 -12.79
CA LEU A 638 -20.78 15.35 -11.87
C LEU A 638 -21.62 16.46 -12.50
N GLY A 639 -21.12 17.14 -13.53
CA GLY A 639 -21.80 18.27 -14.16
C GLY A 639 -21.94 19.49 -13.26
N LEU A 640 -21.05 19.65 -12.27
CA LEU A 640 -20.98 20.82 -11.39
C LEU A 640 -20.43 22.04 -12.12
N LEU A 641 -19.49 21.82 -13.04
CA LEU A 641 -18.91 22.85 -13.90
C LEU A 641 -19.11 22.46 -15.37
N PRO A 642 -19.33 23.42 -16.30
CA PRO A 642 -19.50 23.16 -17.72
C PRO A 642 -18.15 22.93 -18.40
N LEU A 643 -17.51 21.84 -18.01
CA LEU A 643 -16.18 21.45 -18.44
C LEU A 643 -16.23 20.07 -19.07
N GLU A 644 -15.45 19.89 -20.13
CA GLU A 644 -15.15 18.56 -20.68
C GLU A 644 -13.65 18.29 -20.54
N THR A 645 -13.32 17.07 -20.14
CA THR A 645 -11.94 16.59 -20.05
C THR A 645 -11.72 15.47 -21.05
N ILE A 646 -10.66 15.59 -21.85
CA ILE A 646 -10.18 14.52 -22.72
C ILE A 646 -8.83 14.06 -22.18
N LEU A 647 -8.72 12.80 -21.75
CA LEU A 647 -7.45 12.19 -21.35
C LEU A 647 -6.55 12.01 -22.57
N GLU A 648 -5.31 12.46 -22.44
CA GLU A 648 -4.30 12.46 -23.49
C GLU A 648 -3.15 11.52 -23.11
N GLU A 649 -2.46 10.93 -24.09
CA GLU A 649 -1.30 10.06 -23.84
C GLU A 649 -0.13 10.82 -23.17
N ARG A 650 -0.04 12.13 -23.44
CA ARG A 650 1.03 12.96 -22.90
C ARG A 650 0.68 13.41 -21.48
N LYS A 651 1.55 13.05 -20.54
CA LYS A 651 1.46 13.50 -19.15
C LYS A 651 2.06 14.90 -18.97
N HIS A 652 1.28 15.82 -18.40
CA HIS A 652 1.74 17.14 -17.98
C HIS A 652 2.47 17.02 -16.64
N ARG A 653 3.72 17.51 -16.57
CA ARG A 653 4.60 17.42 -15.40
C ARG A 653 5.41 18.71 -15.29
N ARG A 654 5.05 19.59 -14.35
CA ARG A 654 5.79 20.83 -14.09
C ARG A 654 5.56 21.36 -12.68
N GLN A 655 6.58 22.02 -12.13
CA GLN A 655 6.42 22.88 -10.95
C GLN A 655 5.72 24.18 -11.37
N VAL A 656 4.83 24.70 -10.52
CA VAL A 656 4.05 25.92 -10.79
C VAL A 656 4.01 26.82 -9.56
N GLN A 657 4.10 28.12 -9.82
CA GLN A 657 3.89 29.17 -8.85
C GLN A 657 3.15 30.30 -9.56
N GLY A 658 2.21 30.94 -8.86
CA GLY A 658 1.37 31.97 -9.47
C GLY A 658 0.43 32.61 -8.47
N LYS A 659 -0.51 33.41 -8.98
CA LYS A 659 -1.56 34.05 -8.18
C LYS A 659 -2.92 33.51 -8.56
N ILE A 660 -3.82 33.42 -7.58
CA ILE A 660 -5.23 33.11 -7.84
C ILE A 660 -5.81 34.27 -8.65
N GLN A 661 -6.16 33.99 -9.92
CA GLN A 661 -6.56 35.03 -10.89
C GLN A 661 -7.88 35.69 -10.47
N ASP A 662 -8.86 34.85 -10.18
CA ASP A 662 -10.14 35.28 -9.65
C ASP A 662 -10.76 34.17 -8.81
N ALA A 663 -11.71 34.50 -7.94
CA ALA A 663 -12.44 33.52 -7.16
C ALA A 663 -13.87 34.03 -6.94
N THR A 664 -14.86 33.13 -6.95
CA THR A 664 -16.27 33.48 -6.77
C THR A 664 -16.79 33.05 -5.40
N GLY A 665 -18.02 33.45 -5.07
CA GLY A 665 -18.75 32.91 -3.91
C GLY A 665 -18.04 33.12 -2.56
N ARG A 666 -18.11 32.10 -1.70
CA ARG A 666 -17.63 32.11 -0.31
C ARG A 666 -16.14 32.36 -0.19
N PHE A 667 -15.36 31.99 -1.20
CA PHE A 667 -13.90 32.13 -1.20
C PHE A 667 -13.42 33.20 -2.20
N ALA A 668 -14.25 34.21 -2.51
CA ALA A 668 -13.87 35.31 -3.40
C ALA A 668 -12.61 36.08 -2.94
N GLU A 669 -12.34 36.11 -1.64
CA GLU A 669 -11.14 36.75 -1.06
C GLU A 669 -9.84 35.99 -1.33
N LEU A 670 -9.90 34.78 -1.91
CA LEU A 670 -8.70 34.10 -2.40
C LEU A 670 -8.04 34.84 -3.57
N LYS A 671 -8.77 35.73 -4.25
CA LYS A 671 -8.26 36.51 -5.39
C LYS A 671 -6.97 37.25 -5.03
N GLY A 672 -5.93 37.01 -5.83
CA GLY A 672 -4.63 37.68 -5.71
C GLY A 672 -3.65 37.04 -4.72
N LEU A 673 -4.09 36.04 -3.93
CA LEU A 673 -3.20 35.27 -3.06
C LEU A 673 -2.25 34.42 -3.91
N GLU A 674 -1.05 34.18 -3.37
CA GLU A 674 -0.02 33.38 -4.03
C GLU A 674 -0.19 31.90 -3.72
N TYR A 675 0.02 31.06 -4.73
CA TYR A 675 0.11 29.61 -4.57
C TYR A 675 1.45 29.10 -5.11
N THR A 676 1.88 27.97 -4.57
CA THR A 676 3.02 27.18 -5.04
C THR A 676 2.58 25.73 -5.10
N GLY A 677 3.05 24.97 -6.08
CA GLY A 677 2.64 23.58 -6.24
C GLY A 677 3.19 22.95 -7.51
N TYR A 678 2.56 21.88 -7.97
CA TYR A 678 2.96 21.20 -9.20
C TYR A 678 1.74 20.61 -9.92
N GLU A 679 1.88 20.45 -11.23
CA GLU A 679 0.93 19.76 -12.07
C GLU A 679 1.47 18.38 -12.44
N ILE A 680 0.69 17.35 -12.15
CA ILE A 680 0.94 15.97 -12.57
C ILE A 680 -0.37 15.32 -13.01
N HIS A 681 -0.78 15.59 -14.24
CA HIS A 681 -2.07 15.14 -14.75
C HIS A 681 -2.00 14.67 -16.20
N MET A 682 -3.03 13.94 -16.59
CA MET A 682 -3.25 13.53 -17.97
C MET A 682 -4.56 14.14 -18.43
N GLY A 683 -4.54 14.67 -19.65
CA GLY A 683 -5.70 15.23 -20.29
C GLY A 683 -5.78 16.76 -20.28
N SER A 684 -6.65 17.25 -21.15
CA SER A 684 -6.95 18.67 -21.31
C SER A 684 -8.40 18.92 -20.94
N THR A 685 -8.62 19.88 -20.05
CA THR A 685 -9.96 20.35 -19.65
C THR A 685 -10.27 21.68 -20.32
N ARG A 686 -11.44 21.77 -20.94
CA ARG A 686 -11.92 22.98 -21.60
C ARG A 686 -13.35 23.30 -21.19
N LEU A 687 -13.71 24.58 -21.25
CA LEU A 687 -15.10 25.02 -21.13
C LEU A 687 -15.90 24.57 -22.34
N VAL A 688 -17.15 24.18 -22.09
CA VAL A 688 -18.12 23.86 -23.13
C VAL A 688 -19.33 24.78 -23.08
N GLU A 689 -19.79 25.21 -24.25
CA GLU A 689 -21.03 25.95 -24.38
C GLU A 689 -22.23 25.05 -24.06
N ALA A 690 -23.20 25.56 -23.30
CA ALA A 690 -24.39 24.80 -22.94
C ALA A 690 -25.20 24.41 -24.19
N PRO A 691 -25.66 23.16 -24.33
CA PRO A 691 -26.49 22.77 -25.45
C PRO A 691 -27.88 23.41 -25.32
N GLY A 692 -28.17 24.44 -26.11
CA GLY A 692 -29.52 25.01 -26.24
C GLY A 692 -29.64 26.52 -26.36
N THR A 693 -28.57 27.30 -26.20
CA THR A 693 -28.61 28.75 -26.45
C THR A 693 -28.26 29.04 -27.91
N GLY A 694 -29.29 29.21 -28.73
CA GLY A 694 -29.12 29.74 -30.08
C GLY A 694 -28.41 31.10 -30.02
N SER A 695 -27.26 31.19 -30.70
CA SER A 695 -26.60 32.41 -31.18
C SER A 695 -26.68 33.67 -30.31
N VAL A 696 -25.59 34.02 -29.63
CA VAL A 696 -25.18 35.43 -29.50
C VAL A 696 -23.71 35.54 -29.87
N GLY A 697 -23.44 36.48 -30.78
CA GLY A 697 -22.18 36.60 -31.48
C GLY A 697 -20.97 36.90 -30.60
N SER A 698 -19.82 36.50 -31.14
CA SER A 698 -18.52 37.09 -30.89
C SER A 698 -18.62 38.62 -30.78
N THR A 699 -18.26 39.17 -29.61
CA THR A 699 -17.31 40.29 -29.47
C THR A 699 -17.13 40.61 -28.00
N VAL A 700 -16.01 40.17 -27.41
CA VAL A 700 -15.17 41.06 -26.60
C VAL A 700 -13.71 40.65 -26.87
N GLU A 701 -13.08 41.34 -27.81
CA GLU A 701 -11.61 41.45 -27.83
C GLU A 701 -11.20 42.41 -26.69
N THR A 702 -10.63 41.87 -25.62
CA THR A 702 -9.62 42.58 -24.82
C THR A 702 -8.64 41.56 -24.25
N PRO A 703 -7.32 41.77 -24.32
CA PRO A 703 -6.35 40.86 -23.74
C PRO A 703 -6.30 41.09 -22.22
N GLY A 704 -6.79 40.11 -21.46
CA GLY A 704 -6.70 40.08 -19.98
C GLY A 704 -8.05 39.79 -19.33
N THR A 705 -8.10 38.73 -18.52
CA THR A 705 -9.21 38.30 -17.65
C THR A 705 -10.53 37.96 -18.36
N GLY A 706 -10.67 36.70 -18.81
CA GLY A 706 -11.91 36.19 -19.39
C GLY A 706 -12.86 35.65 -18.32
N SER A 707 -13.80 36.47 -17.84
CA SER A 707 -15.02 35.96 -17.20
C SER A 707 -16.02 35.59 -18.30
N ILE A 708 -16.66 34.42 -18.18
CA ILE A 708 -17.72 34.00 -19.09
C ILE A 708 -19.01 33.92 -18.27
N GLU A 709 -19.99 34.74 -18.63
CA GLU A 709 -21.35 34.63 -18.09
C GLU A 709 -22.07 33.49 -18.80
N ILE A 710 -22.46 32.45 -18.05
CA ILE A 710 -23.28 31.36 -18.57
C ILE A 710 -24.67 31.48 -17.94
N THR A 711 -25.66 31.80 -18.78
CA THR A 711 -27.07 31.85 -18.37
C THR A 711 -27.69 30.46 -18.46
N HIS A 712 -28.13 29.91 -17.34
CA HIS A 712 -29.09 28.81 -17.29
C HIS A 712 -30.45 29.35 -16.83
N ASP A 713 -31.54 28.69 -17.23
CA ASP A 713 -32.92 29.04 -16.88
C ASP A 713 -33.02 29.59 -15.44
N SER A 714 -33.21 30.91 -15.34
CA SER A 714 -33.40 31.74 -14.13
C SER A 714 -32.25 31.99 -13.14
N ASP A 715 -31.03 31.46 -13.34
CA ASP A 715 -29.85 31.83 -12.52
C ASP A 715 -28.61 32.09 -13.41
N SER A 716 -28.07 33.32 -13.35
CA SER A 716 -26.81 33.68 -14.01
C SER A 716 -25.63 33.24 -13.13
N SER A 717 -24.88 32.23 -13.54
CA SER A 717 -23.63 31.84 -12.87
C SER A 717 -22.43 32.32 -13.70
N VAL A 718 -21.60 33.17 -13.09
CA VAL A 718 -20.36 33.67 -13.69
C VAL A 718 -19.28 32.62 -13.49
N ILE A 719 -18.63 32.21 -14.59
CA ILE A 719 -17.45 31.34 -14.53
C ILE A 719 -16.21 32.19 -14.75
N VAL A 720 -15.24 32.00 -13.87
CA VAL A 720 -13.96 32.71 -13.89
C VAL A 720 -12.80 31.72 -13.95
N GLU A 721 -11.71 32.14 -14.57
CA GLU A 721 -10.41 31.46 -14.46
C GLU A 721 -9.92 31.58 -13.01
N PHE A 722 -9.76 30.44 -12.33
CA PHE A 722 -9.43 30.40 -10.91
C PHE A 722 -7.92 30.55 -10.68
N THR A 723 -7.12 29.84 -11.47
CA THR A 723 -5.65 29.80 -11.37
C THR A 723 -5.02 30.13 -12.72
N GLU A 724 -3.84 30.76 -12.71
CA GLU A 724 -3.22 31.29 -13.94
C GLU A 724 -3.00 30.20 -15.00
N GLY A 725 -3.20 30.57 -16.27
CA GLY A 725 -2.86 29.72 -17.41
C GLY A 725 -3.90 28.62 -17.67
N GLN A 726 -5.17 28.90 -17.36
CA GLN A 726 -6.31 27.99 -17.53
C GLN A 726 -6.14 26.65 -16.80
N THR A 727 -5.45 26.69 -15.67
CA THR A 727 -5.19 25.51 -14.84
C THR A 727 -6.35 25.19 -13.88
N GLY A 728 -7.38 26.04 -13.84
CA GLY A 728 -8.55 25.87 -12.99
C GLY A 728 -9.67 26.87 -13.29
N TYR A 729 -10.90 26.51 -12.92
CA TYR A 729 -12.08 27.38 -13.03
C TYR A 729 -12.90 27.38 -11.74
N ALA A 730 -13.58 28.49 -11.48
CA ALA A 730 -14.50 28.65 -10.36
C ALA A 730 -15.85 29.22 -10.82
N SER A 731 -16.93 28.80 -10.15
CA SER A 731 -18.29 29.32 -10.35
C SER A 731 -19.10 29.20 -9.06
N GLY A 732 -19.59 30.31 -8.54
CA GLY A 732 -20.25 30.35 -7.24
C GLY A 732 -19.36 29.77 -6.14
N ASN A 733 -19.81 28.69 -5.50
CA ASN A 733 -19.08 27.97 -4.43
C ASN A 733 -18.35 26.71 -4.93
N LEU A 734 -18.12 26.61 -6.24
CA LEU A 734 -17.44 25.48 -6.87
C LEU A 734 -16.07 25.97 -7.38
N TYR A 735 -15.01 25.27 -7.01
CA TYR A 735 -13.64 25.63 -7.38
C TYR A 735 -12.90 24.38 -7.85
N GLY A 736 -12.18 24.47 -8.95
CA GLY A 736 -11.43 23.35 -9.50
C GLY A 736 -10.07 23.78 -10.01
N THR A 737 -9.02 23.00 -9.74
CA THR A 737 -7.66 23.27 -10.24
C THR A 737 -6.86 21.98 -10.45
N TYR A 738 -5.90 22.02 -11.37
CA TYR A 738 -4.90 20.96 -11.58
C TYR A 738 -3.73 20.98 -10.59
N ILE A 739 -3.65 22.02 -9.76
CA ILE A 739 -2.47 22.29 -8.94
C ILE A 739 -2.55 21.47 -7.66
N HIS A 740 -1.64 20.50 -7.54
CA HIS A 740 -1.35 19.85 -6.26
C HIS A 740 -0.49 20.77 -5.40
N GLY A 741 -0.71 20.72 -4.09
CA GLY A 741 -0.11 21.68 -3.15
C GLY A 741 -0.79 23.06 -3.13
N PHE A 742 -2.01 23.17 -3.69
CA PHE A 742 -2.76 24.45 -3.73
C PHE A 742 -2.93 25.08 -2.34
N PHE A 743 -2.99 24.27 -1.28
CA PHE A 743 -3.12 24.72 0.10
C PHE A 743 -1.77 24.86 0.83
N ASP A 744 -0.63 24.70 0.16
CA ASP A 744 0.69 24.70 0.82
C ASP A 744 1.06 26.06 1.44
N ARG A 745 0.42 27.14 0.97
CA ARG A 745 0.56 28.50 1.49
C ARG A 745 -0.46 28.75 2.60
N SER A 746 0.03 29.19 3.75
CA SER A 746 -0.79 29.42 4.94
C SER A 746 -1.92 30.43 4.68
N GLU A 747 -1.66 31.50 3.92
CA GLU A 747 -2.66 32.54 3.59
C GLU A 747 -3.92 31.95 2.93
N ILE A 748 -3.79 30.93 2.08
CA ILE A 748 -4.91 30.26 1.42
C ILE A 748 -5.72 29.45 2.44
N VAL A 749 -5.03 28.67 3.28
CA VAL A 749 -5.65 27.85 4.34
C VAL A 749 -6.39 28.73 5.34
N GLU A 750 -5.72 29.76 5.84
CA GLU A 750 -6.27 30.76 6.75
C GLU A 750 -7.54 31.39 6.16
N THR A 751 -7.48 31.85 4.90
CA THR A 751 -8.63 32.46 4.24
C THR A 751 -9.79 31.47 4.12
N VAL A 752 -9.55 30.24 3.68
CA VAL A 752 -10.59 29.20 3.55
C VAL A 752 -11.25 28.92 4.90
N VAL A 753 -10.46 28.67 5.94
CA VAL A 753 -10.96 28.31 7.27
C VAL A 753 -11.70 29.50 7.91
N GLN A 754 -11.19 30.72 7.78
CA GLN A 754 -11.85 31.92 8.28
C GLN A 754 -13.21 32.12 7.62
N LYS A 755 -13.33 31.93 6.30
CA LYS A 755 -14.61 32.09 5.59
C LYS A 755 -15.62 31.01 5.95
N ILE A 756 -15.17 29.80 6.26
CA ILE A 756 -16.05 28.76 6.79
C ILE A 756 -16.52 29.14 8.20
N ALA A 757 -15.62 29.61 9.06
CA ALA A 757 -15.95 30.02 10.42
C ALA A 757 -16.94 31.19 10.45
N ASP A 758 -16.73 32.21 9.62
CA ASP A 758 -17.62 33.36 9.45
C ASP A 758 -19.04 32.89 9.05
N ALA A 759 -19.13 31.96 8.09
CA ALA A 759 -20.41 31.40 7.64
C ALA A 759 -21.13 30.61 8.74
N LYS A 760 -20.40 30.00 9.67
CA LYS A 760 -20.95 29.30 10.84
C LYS A 760 -21.19 30.21 12.05
N GLY A 761 -20.75 31.46 12.01
CA GLY A 761 -20.78 32.37 13.16
C GLY A 761 -19.82 31.95 14.29
N ILE A 762 -18.73 31.26 13.94
CA ILE A 762 -17.72 30.80 14.90
C ILE A 762 -16.59 31.84 14.97
N SER A 763 -16.31 32.34 16.17
CA SER A 763 -15.09 33.11 16.42
C SER A 763 -14.06 32.22 17.11
N PHE A 764 -12.83 32.29 16.62
CA PHE A 764 -11.66 31.67 17.23
C PHE A 764 -10.42 32.51 16.92
N ALA A 765 -9.38 32.38 17.75
CA ALA A 765 -8.09 32.98 17.48
C ALA A 765 -7.33 32.03 16.55
N MET A 766 -7.14 32.44 15.30
CA MET A 766 -6.28 31.68 14.40
C MET A 766 -4.83 31.90 14.86
N ASN A 767 -4.18 30.83 15.29
CA ASN A 767 -2.73 30.85 15.46
C ASN A 767 -2.08 31.03 14.09
N GLN A 768 -0.84 31.53 14.05
CA GLN A 768 -0.07 31.65 12.82
C GLN A 768 0.05 30.26 12.17
N VAL A 769 -0.64 30.05 11.07
CA VAL A 769 -0.55 28.80 10.31
C VAL A 769 0.77 28.84 9.56
N MET A 770 1.56 27.78 9.66
CA MET A 770 2.82 27.70 8.95
C MET A 770 2.57 27.23 7.52
N ASP A 771 3.38 27.73 6.59
CA ASP A 771 3.47 27.15 5.26
C ASP A 771 3.84 25.66 5.38
N TYR A 772 3.35 24.83 4.47
CA TYR A 772 3.57 23.39 4.49
C TYR A 772 5.06 23.01 4.58
N GLN A 773 5.91 23.77 3.88
CA GLN A 773 7.36 23.57 3.92
C GLN A 773 7.95 23.80 5.32
N GLU A 774 7.48 24.82 6.05
CA GLU A 774 7.96 25.12 7.39
C GLU A 774 7.51 24.04 8.40
N LEU A 775 6.28 23.54 8.24
CA LEU A 775 5.79 22.39 9.02
C LEU A 775 6.67 21.15 8.80
N LYS A 776 7.04 20.84 7.56
CA LYS A 776 7.94 19.73 7.26
C LYS A 776 9.33 19.91 7.89
N GLU A 777 9.88 21.12 7.84
CA GLU A 777 11.17 21.42 8.49
C GLU A 777 11.14 21.15 10.00
N GLN A 778 10.06 21.53 10.69
CA GLN A 778 9.89 21.24 12.12
C GLN A 778 9.76 19.74 12.41
N GLU A 779 9.02 19.00 11.59
CA GLU A 779 8.88 17.55 11.70
C GLU A 779 10.24 16.84 11.47
N TYR A 780 11.06 17.32 10.53
CA TYR A 780 12.43 16.82 10.36
C TYR A 780 13.32 17.13 11.56
N ASP A 781 13.24 18.34 12.12
CA ASP A 781 14.00 18.70 13.32
C ASP A 781 13.57 17.88 14.54
N LEU A 782 12.28 17.63 14.71
CA LEU A 782 11.75 16.74 15.76
C LEU A 782 12.31 15.32 15.59
N LEU A 783 12.23 14.77 14.38
CA LEU A 783 12.79 13.45 14.05
C LEU A 783 14.30 13.37 14.38
N ALA A 784 15.07 14.36 13.95
CA ALA A 784 16.51 14.43 14.21
C ALA A 784 16.82 14.52 15.71
N ASN A 785 16.12 15.39 16.44
CA ASN A 785 16.31 15.58 17.88
C ASN A 785 16.00 14.29 18.66
N THR A 786 14.88 13.64 18.35
CA THR A 786 14.54 12.35 18.95
C THR A 786 15.57 11.27 18.61
N MET A 787 16.03 11.19 17.35
CA MET A 787 17.07 10.23 17.00
C MET A 787 18.40 10.48 17.71
N ARG A 788 18.81 11.74 17.91
CA ARG A 788 20.02 12.07 18.71
C ARG A 788 19.89 11.63 20.17
N GLU A 789 18.70 11.73 20.75
CA GLU A 789 18.45 11.32 22.14
C GLU A 789 18.51 9.79 22.29
N PHE A 790 18.01 9.05 21.31
CA PHE A 790 17.81 7.61 21.40
C PHE A 790 18.82 6.75 20.63
N MET A 791 19.77 7.37 19.93
CA MET A 791 20.84 6.69 19.18
C MET A 791 22.24 7.13 19.63
N ASP A 792 23.18 6.19 19.58
CA ASP A 792 24.61 6.45 19.78
C ASP A 792 25.22 7.03 18.50
N MET A 793 25.06 8.35 18.33
CA MET A 793 25.57 9.05 17.15
C MET A 793 27.09 8.98 17.04
N LYS A 794 27.82 8.90 18.17
CA LYS A 794 29.27 8.77 18.16
C LYS A 794 29.69 7.48 17.47
N LYS A 795 29.10 6.34 17.85
CA LYS A 795 29.33 5.06 17.16
C LYS A 795 28.99 5.14 15.67
N ILE A 796 27.89 5.80 15.31
CA ILE A 796 27.48 5.93 13.90
C ILE A 796 28.52 6.72 13.09
N TYR A 797 29.06 7.81 13.63
CA TYR A 797 30.16 8.53 13.01
C TYR A 797 31.43 7.67 12.87
N GLU A 798 31.80 6.94 13.92
CA GLU A 798 32.97 6.05 13.91
C GLU A 798 32.85 4.94 12.85
N MET A 799 31.65 4.38 12.65
CA MET A 799 31.38 3.36 11.63
C MET A 799 31.61 3.85 10.21
N MET A 800 31.37 5.14 9.94
CA MET A 800 31.65 5.77 8.67
C MET A 800 33.13 6.19 8.53
N GLY A 801 33.95 6.05 9.58
CA GLY A 801 35.32 6.55 9.63
C GLY A 801 35.41 8.06 9.86
N LEU A 802 34.38 8.67 10.46
CA LEU A 802 34.35 10.08 10.85
C LEU A 802 34.63 10.22 12.35
N HIS A 803 35.44 11.21 12.72
CA HIS A 803 35.66 11.58 14.12
C HIS A 803 34.62 12.63 14.53
N HIS A 804 33.78 12.31 15.52
CA HIS A 804 32.85 13.26 16.12
C HIS A 804 33.59 14.20 17.09
N ASP A 805 34.43 15.09 16.55
CA ASP A 805 35.12 16.15 17.28
C ASP A 805 34.52 17.51 16.88
N ARG A 806 33.28 17.79 17.29
CA ARG A 806 32.74 19.16 17.29
C ARG A 806 31.91 19.40 18.55
N ASN A 807 32.45 20.32 19.35
CA ASN A 807 31.96 20.84 20.63
C ASN A 807 30.43 20.77 20.83
N GLU A 808 30.04 20.19 21.96
CA GLU A 808 28.88 20.62 22.74
C GLU A 808 28.87 22.17 22.80
N VAL A 809 27.88 22.80 22.15
CA VAL A 809 27.49 24.20 22.39
C VAL A 809 25.99 24.24 22.57
#